data_AF-A0A7S1YZ85-F1
#
_entry.id   AF-A0A7S1YZ85-F1
#
_cell.length_a   1.000
_cell.length_b   1.000
_cell.length_c   1.000
_cell.angle_alpha   90.00
_cell.angle_beta   90.00
_cell.angle_gamma   90.00
#
_symmetry.space_group_name_H-M   'P 1'
#
loop_
_entity.id
_entity.type
_entity.pdbx_description
1 polymer ?
#
loop_
_entity_poly.entity_id
_entity_poly.type
_entity_poly.pdbx_seq_one_letter_code
_entity_poly.pdbx_strand_id
1 'polypeptide(L)'
;MCQRPRIKEAPLPTIPVNKAEPKKLIAPTHSHERNTDYDLLFFLAPALMWWATPVFPVYAVGIARILCTHLILTLHYIFVDKDNYHNKLSQKQLKREKDDYLVGTVLHMWSQVALQIIFPTMFFSDNSEIGSCALEAFIAHIAIVEPLYYAVHRWLHIPHQMKKMHGFHHLSINTLPSTSLVQNFHEHFIYIATFGPAFLVPFLLTQRQHWIVVGAYLVIFDAVNAWGHTNIKIRHWLFTHKYSPFTYLFYTPEFHLGHHAYFQANYGLFMPVWDHLLGTYREYKKPDLKLAPAKQQDFVFIGHNGGLGHILTCPEFSVYNVYDNYKRTFLPLEVEFLIMHILGNLAKIVMKWYRCSRFLVNDELVARIICTCRTPWDFGSPKSYGAMNKEIVELIKDQYKECGTRYFGLGNLNKMKQLNDGGAVVAKMVAEDPFLKDKNIRVWTGDTMTSASVYNQILDIPDLDELFYIGATGKIGVAVCEKLVQARPNLKIRIFSKNRAFNHPNISYSSDLKDITKYKVAVVGKILPERFYNKAFSGSAPCRTRYILDYTVPFIPITAAQKHRDPIQHIHIGLLRTNPNNTFLKGPFDVCMSHDQNHIYPCHFGCLMNAVAKRETNETGEVDQDDMDKMWKRAVSYGFENKLISYSL
;
A
#
# COMPACT_ATOMS: atom_id res chain seq x y z
N MET A 1 -52.06 37.63 -45.07
CA MET A 1 -51.63 36.80 -46.22
C MET A 1 -50.11 36.81 -46.30
N CYS A 2 -49.52 35.65 -46.59
CA CYS A 2 -48.10 35.38 -46.87
C CYS A 2 -47.09 35.49 -45.71
N GLN A 3 -46.98 34.42 -44.92
CA GLN A 3 -45.71 34.04 -44.28
C GLN A 3 -44.78 33.41 -45.33
N ARG A 4 -43.54 33.93 -45.42
CA ARG A 4 -42.45 33.38 -46.23
C ARG A 4 -41.75 32.21 -45.50
N PRO A 5 -41.11 31.27 -46.23
CA PRO A 5 -40.76 29.95 -45.73
C PRO A 5 -39.46 29.94 -44.90
N ARG A 6 -39.43 29.11 -43.83
CA ARG A 6 -38.23 28.77 -43.07
C ARG A 6 -37.34 27.81 -43.87
N ILE A 7 -36.08 28.21 -44.03
CA ILE A 7 -34.98 27.38 -44.52
C ILE A 7 -34.73 26.27 -43.50
N LYS A 8 -34.69 25.01 -43.95
CA LYS A 8 -34.31 23.85 -43.13
C LYS A 8 -32.78 23.79 -43.01
N GLU A 9 -32.25 24.02 -41.83
CA GLU A 9 -30.88 23.62 -41.49
C GLU A 9 -30.85 22.11 -41.21
N ALA A 10 -29.95 21.41 -41.89
CA ALA A 10 -29.75 19.97 -41.73
C ALA A 10 -29.06 19.68 -40.39
N PRO A 11 -29.42 18.59 -39.67
CA PRO A 11 -28.74 18.23 -38.43
C PRO A 11 -27.32 17.71 -38.70
N LEU A 12 -26.36 18.16 -37.90
CA LEU A 12 -25.00 17.62 -37.82
C LEU A 12 -25.03 16.11 -37.48
N PRO A 13 -24.12 15.30 -38.05
CA PRO A 13 -24.10 13.86 -37.83
C PRO A 13 -23.71 13.53 -36.38
N THR A 14 -24.61 12.85 -35.68
CA THR A 14 -24.38 12.30 -34.34
C THR A 14 -23.40 11.13 -34.40
N ILE A 15 -22.25 11.29 -33.75
CA ILE A 15 -21.30 10.20 -33.48
C ILE A 15 -22.02 9.14 -32.62
N PRO A 16 -22.00 7.85 -32.96
CA PRO A 16 -22.68 6.83 -32.17
C PRO A 16 -21.95 6.66 -30.83
N VAL A 17 -22.60 7.13 -29.76
CA VAL A 17 -22.25 6.77 -28.39
C VAL A 17 -22.58 5.29 -28.23
N ASN A 18 -21.55 4.45 -28.19
CA ASN A 18 -21.68 3.07 -27.73
C ASN A 18 -22.32 3.10 -26.34
N LYS A 19 -23.59 2.69 -26.25
CA LYS A 19 -24.26 2.41 -24.98
C LYS A 19 -23.48 1.28 -24.32
N ALA A 20 -22.64 1.60 -23.35
CA ALA A 20 -22.14 0.61 -22.42
C ALA A 20 -23.36 -0.05 -21.77
N GLU A 21 -23.48 -1.37 -21.92
CA GLU A 21 -24.45 -2.14 -21.16
C GLU A 21 -24.29 -1.83 -19.67
N PRO A 22 -25.39 -1.70 -18.91
CA PRO A 22 -25.29 -1.44 -17.49
C PRO A 22 -24.57 -2.63 -16.85
N LYS A 23 -23.38 -2.38 -16.29
CA LYS A 23 -22.70 -3.33 -15.39
C LYS A 23 -23.72 -3.76 -14.34
N LYS A 24 -24.20 -5.00 -14.42
CA LYS A 24 -25.02 -5.61 -13.38
C LYS A 24 -24.19 -5.59 -12.10
N LEU A 25 -24.48 -4.63 -11.23
CA LEU A 25 -23.94 -4.58 -9.87
C LEU A 25 -24.37 -5.87 -9.18
N ILE A 26 -23.41 -6.77 -8.97
CA ILE A 26 -23.57 -7.93 -8.10
C ILE A 26 -23.92 -7.37 -6.72
N ALA A 27 -25.10 -7.72 -6.20
CA ALA A 27 -25.55 -7.27 -4.89
C ALA A 27 -24.53 -7.72 -3.82
N PRO A 28 -24.09 -6.84 -2.91
CA PRO A 28 -23.10 -7.20 -1.90
C PRO A 28 -23.76 -8.09 -0.84
N THR A 29 -23.45 -9.39 -0.84
CA THR A 29 -23.89 -10.34 0.21
C THR A 29 -22.76 -10.84 1.11
N HIS A 30 -21.60 -10.20 1.09
CA HIS A 30 -20.49 -10.56 1.97
C HIS A 30 -20.14 -9.38 2.87
N SER A 31 -20.99 -9.17 3.90
CA SER A 31 -20.89 -8.07 4.87
C SER A 31 -20.45 -8.55 6.26
N HIS A 32 -19.77 -9.69 6.37
CA HIS A 32 -19.17 -10.10 7.62
C HIS A 32 -17.70 -9.68 7.60
N GLU A 33 -17.35 -8.63 8.37
CA GLU A 33 -15.96 -8.39 8.72
C GLU A 33 -15.47 -9.61 9.51
N ARG A 34 -14.47 -10.31 8.98
CA ARG A 34 -13.87 -11.47 9.62
C ARG A 34 -13.05 -11.00 10.82
N ASN A 35 -13.20 -11.65 11.97
CA ASN A 35 -12.30 -11.44 13.10
C ASN A 35 -11.00 -12.21 12.87
N THR A 36 -9.87 -11.49 12.77
CA THR A 36 -8.53 -12.05 12.54
C THR A 36 -7.73 -12.28 13.83
N ASP A 37 -8.28 -11.93 15.00
CA ASP A 37 -7.57 -11.97 16.30
C ASP A 37 -7.12 -13.39 16.68
N TYR A 38 -7.78 -14.40 16.13
CA TYR A 38 -7.53 -15.81 16.42
C TYR A 38 -6.71 -16.53 15.33
N ASP A 39 -6.28 -15.85 14.28
CA ASP A 39 -5.64 -16.49 13.12
C ASP A 39 -4.37 -17.25 13.50
N LEU A 40 -3.53 -16.63 14.33
CA LEU A 40 -2.32 -17.26 14.84
C LEU A 40 -2.66 -18.49 15.69
N LEU A 41 -3.73 -18.44 16.48
CA LEU A 41 -4.18 -19.59 17.27
C LEU A 41 -4.68 -20.72 16.36
N PHE A 42 -5.47 -20.42 15.33
CA PHE A 42 -5.92 -21.43 14.36
C PHE A 42 -4.77 -22.06 13.57
N PHE A 43 -3.70 -21.31 13.33
CA PHE A 43 -2.46 -21.83 12.73
C PHE A 43 -1.67 -22.72 13.69
N LEU A 44 -1.58 -22.36 14.98
CA LEU A 44 -0.82 -23.11 15.99
C LEU A 44 -1.58 -24.30 16.60
N ALA A 45 -2.91 -24.30 16.55
CA ALA A 45 -3.74 -25.31 17.21
C ALA A 45 -3.64 -26.75 16.64
N PRO A 46 -3.35 -26.99 15.34
CA PRO A 46 -3.06 -28.35 14.85
C PRO A 46 -1.96 -29.07 15.64
N ALA A 47 -1.01 -28.36 16.25
CA ALA A 47 0.02 -28.95 17.12
C ALA A 47 -0.57 -29.74 18.29
N LEU A 48 -1.77 -29.40 18.78
CA LEU A 48 -2.46 -30.12 19.85
C LEU A 48 -2.85 -31.56 19.46
N MET A 49 -2.86 -31.87 18.16
CA MET A 49 -3.23 -33.18 17.61
C MET A 49 -2.02 -34.13 17.44
N TRP A 50 -0.85 -33.76 17.98
CA TRP A 50 0.39 -34.55 17.89
C TRP A 50 0.27 -35.99 18.41
N TRP A 51 -0.64 -36.23 19.36
CA TRP A 51 -0.90 -37.55 19.94
C TRP A 51 -1.76 -38.43 19.04
N ALA A 52 -2.49 -37.84 18.08
CA ALA A 52 -3.40 -38.55 17.17
C ALA A 52 -2.79 -38.79 15.78
N THR A 53 -1.94 -37.88 15.30
CA THR A 53 -1.30 -37.97 13.98
C THR A 53 0.02 -37.19 13.94
N PRO A 54 1.00 -37.54 13.08
CA PRO A 54 2.17 -36.70 12.82
C PRO A 54 1.78 -35.31 12.33
N VAL A 55 2.00 -34.29 13.17
CA VAL A 55 1.68 -32.88 12.86
C VAL A 55 2.75 -32.19 12.01
N PHE A 56 3.97 -32.73 11.95
CA PHE A 56 5.05 -32.13 11.16
C PHE A 56 4.68 -31.95 9.67
N PRO A 57 4.15 -32.95 8.95
CA PRO A 57 3.64 -32.77 7.58
C PRO A 57 2.63 -31.64 7.43
N VAL A 58 1.73 -31.45 8.41
CA VAL A 58 0.70 -30.40 8.37
C VAL A 58 1.35 -29.02 8.37
N TYR A 59 2.31 -28.81 9.26
CA TYR A 59 3.07 -27.55 9.34
C TYR A 59 4.00 -27.35 8.14
N ALA A 60 4.70 -28.40 7.70
CA ALA A 60 5.59 -28.32 6.55
C ALA A 60 4.84 -27.86 5.29
N VAL A 61 3.67 -28.46 5.03
CA VAL A 61 2.81 -28.07 3.90
C VAL A 61 2.24 -26.66 4.08
N GLY A 62 1.66 -26.35 5.25
CA GLY A 62 1.08 -25.03 5.52
C GLY A 62 2.09 -23.90 5.37
N ILE A 63 3.29 -24.05 5.95
CA ILE A 63 4.37 -23.06 5.85
C ILE A 63 4.87 -22.95 4.40
N ALA A 64 5.05 -24.06 3.69
CA ALA A 64 5.50 -24.04 2.30
C ALA A 64 4.52 -23.26 1.39
N ARG A 65 3.21 -23.43 1.59
CA ARG A 65 2.16 -22.69 0.86
C ARG A 65 2.19 -21.18 1.19
N ILE A 66 2.34 -20.82 2.46
CA ILE A 66 2.47 -19.42 2.89
C ILE A 66 3.71 -18.79 2.23
N LEU A 67 4.87 -19.45 2.33
CA LEU A 67 6.12 -18.97 1.73
C LEU A 67 6.01 -18.83 0.21
N CYS A 68 5.41 -19.80 -0.47
CA CYS A 68 5.15 -19.74 -1.91
C CYS A 68 4.29 -18.52 -2.28
N THR A 69 3.18 -18.32 -1.58
CA THR A 69 2.26 -17.20 -1.81
C THR A 69 2.96 -15.85 -1.62
N HIS A 70 3.69 -15.70 -0.50
CA HIS A 70 4.44 -14.47 -0.23
C HIS A 70 5.53 -14.22 -1.27
N LEU A 71 6.30 -15.25 -1.65
CA LEU A 71 7.34 -15.13 -2.66
C LEU A 71 6.75 -14.70 -4.02
N ILE A 72 5.67 -15.32 -4.47
CA ILE A 72 5.01 -14.97 -5.73
C ILE A 72 4.49 -13.54 -5.68
N LEU A 73 3.86 -13.11 -4.58
CA LEU A 73 3.40 -11.73 -4.43
C LEU A 73 4.54 -10.72 -4.47
N THR A 74 5.63 -10.98 -3.76
CA THR A 74 6.83 -10.14 -3.76
C THR A 74 7.42 -10.03 -5.16
N LEU A 75 7.61 -11.15 -5.85
CA LEU A 75 8.17 -11.17 -7.21
C LEU A 75 7.23 -10.47 -8.20
N HIS A 76 5.93 -10.73 -8.10
CA HIS A 76 4.91 -10.08 -8.93
C HIS A 76 4.94 -8.56 -8.75
N TYR A 77 4.98 -8.09 -7.51
CA TYR A 77 5.08 -6.67 -7.24
C TYR A 77 6.37 -6.07 -7.85
N ILE A 78 7.52 -6.69 -7.59
CA ILE A 78 8.83 -6.19 -8.05
C ILE A 78 8.90 -6.09 -9.58
N PHE A 79 8.41 -7.11 -10.30
CA PHE A 79 8.60 -7.23 -11.75
C PHE A 79 7.42 -6.73 -12.58
N VAL A 80 6.24 -6.56 -11.99
CA VAL A 80 5.01 -6.20 -12.73
C VAL A 80 4.41 -4.89 -12.23
N ASP A 81 4.14 -4.78 -10.93
CA ASP A 81 3.34 -3.66 -10.41
C ASP A 81 4.15 -2.42 -10.04
N LYS A 82 5.40 -2.60 -9.61
CA LYS A 82 6.24 -1.52 -9.06
C LYS A 82 6.33 -0.30 -9.97
N ASP A 83 6.49 -0.49 -11.27
CA ASP A 83 6.59 0.60 -12.24
C ASP A 83 5.29 0.86 -13.01
N ASN A 84 4.23 0.11 -12.68
CA ASN A 84 2.91 0.27 -13.24
C ASN A 84 2.09 1.25 -12.39
N TYR A 85 1.99 2.49 -12.87
CA TYR A 85 1.15 3.52 -12.25
C TYR A 85 -0.31 3.52 -12.75
N HIS A 86 -0.69 2.51 -13.53
CA HIS A 86 -2.08 2.20 -13.89
C HIS A 86 -2.57 0.99 -13.10
N ASN A 87 -3.89 0.81 -13.01
CA ASN A 87 -4.52 -0.35 -12.33
C ASN A 87 -4.22 -0.46 -10.82
N LYS A 88 -4.22 0.69 -10.13
CA LYS A 88 -4.08 0.74 -8.67
C LYS A 88 -5.17 -0.08 -7.98
N LEU A 89 -4.76 -0.98 -7.10
CA LEU A 89 -5.67 -1.69 -6.20
C LEU A 89 -6.19 -0.73 -5.13
N SER A 90 -7.50 -0.78 -4.89
CA SER A 90 -8.10 0.04 -3.83
C SER A 90 -7.72 -0.49 -2.46
N GLN A 91 -7.55 0.40 -1.48
CA GLN A 91 -7.34 0.02 -0.09
C GLN A 91 -8.47 -0.88 0.42
N LYS A 92 -9.71 -0.65 -0.04
CA LYS A 92 -10.87 -1.49 0.27
C LYS A 92 -10.67 -2.93 -0.21
N GLN A 93 -10.18 -3.12 -1.44
CA GLN A 93 -9.89 -4.46 -1.97
C GLN A 93 -8.72 -5.10 -1.22
N LEU A 94 -7.61 -4.37 -1.02
CA LEU A 94 -6.45 -4.90 -0.29
C LEU A 94 -6.81 -5.33 1.13
N LYS A 95 -7.60 -4.54 1.87
CA LYS A 95 -8.08 -4.90 3.22
C LYS A 95 -8.91 -6.19 3.18
N ARG A 96 -9.88 -6.28 2.26
CA ARG A 96 -10.72 -7.49 2.11
C ARG A 96 -9.89 -8.74 1.81
N GLU A 97 -8.96 -8.65 0.85
CA GLU A 97 -8.14 -9.80 0.44
C GLU A 97 -7.12 -10.19 1.51
N LYS A 98 -6.55 -9.20 2.23
CA LYS A 98 -5.66 -9.42 3.38
C LYS A 98 -6.30 -10.29 4.45
N ASP A 99 -7.58 -10.07 4.70
CA ASP A 99 -8.32 -10.81 5.72
C ASP A 99 -8.62 -12.25 5.29
N ASP A 100 -8.38 -12.65 4.04
CA ASP A 100 -8.85 -13.94 3.52
C ASP A 100 -7.75 -14.81 2.87
N TYR A 101 -6.69 -14.22 2.31
CA TYR A 101 -5.74 -14.95 1.45
C TYR A 101 -5.01 -16.13 2.11
N LEU A 102 -5.00 -16.23 3.45
CA LEU A 102 -4.45 -17.37 4.20
C LEU A 102 -5.50 -18.32 4.79
N VAL A 103 -6.79 -17.97 4.73
CA VAL A 103 -7.89 -18.76 5.30
C VAL A 103 -7.90 -20.15 4.70
N GLY A 104 -7.82 -20.24 3.37
CA GLY A 104 -7.70 -21.50 2.66
C GLY A 104 -6.55 -22.35 3.21
N THR A 105 -5.35 -21.80 3.33
CA THR A 105 -4.18 -22.54 3.85
C THR A 105 -4.41 -23.09 5.26
N VAL A 106 -4.96 -22.28 6.17
CA VAL A 106 -5.25 -22.71 7.55
C VAL A 106 -6.34 -23.78 7.59
N LEU A 107 -7.41 -23.65 6.80
CA LEU A 107 -8.47 -24.67 6.72
C LEU A 107 -7.97 -25.99 6.16
N HIS A 108 -7.05 -25.96 5.20
CA HIS A 108 -6.43 -27.17 4.68
C HIS A 108 -5.55 -27.86 5.71
N MET A 109 -4.88 -27.13 6.61
CA MET A 109 -4.14 -27.75 7.72
C MET A 109 -5.06 -28.60 8.60
N TRP A 110 -6.22 -28.07 8.96
CA TRP A 110 -7.23 -28.80 9.74
C TRP A 110 -7.84 -29.98 8.98
N SER A 111 -8.13 -29.78 7.70
CA SER A 111 -8.64 -30.84 6.83
C SER A 111 -7.62 -31.98 6.69
N GLN A 112 -6.33 -31.64 6.58
CA GLN A 112 -5.24 -32.61 6.54
C GLN A 112 -5.13 -33.39 7.86
N VAL A 113 -5.23 -32.72 9.02
CA VAL A 113 -5.27 -33.41 10.33
C VAL A 113 -6.41 -34.43 10.37
N ALA A 114 -7.63 -34.01 10.01
CA ALA A 114 -8.79 -34.90 9.99
C ALA A 114 -8.59 -36.10 9.05
N LEU A 115 -8.09 -35.84 7.84
CA LEU A 115 -7.83 -36.89 6.86
C LEU A 115 -6.70 -37.83 7.27
N GLN A 116 -5.66 -37.36 7.95
CA GLN A 116 -4.60 -38.23 8.46
C GLN A 116 -5.10 -39.17 9.56
N ILE A 117 -6.03 -38.71 10.40
CA ILE A 117 -6.65 -39.55 11.44
C ILE A 117 -7.54 -40.62 10.80
N ILE A 118 -8.33 -40.25 9.80
CA ILE A 118 -9.29 -41.16 9.14
C ILE A 118 -8.57 -42.13 8.18
N PHE A 119 -7.56 -41.65 7.45
CA PHE A 119 -6.85 -42.38 6.40
C PHE A 119 -5.32 -42.27 6.56
N PRO A 120 -4.72 -42.81 7.64
CA PRO A 120 -3.29 -42.65 7.91
C PRO A 120 -2.41 -43.21 6.78
N THR A 121 -2.80 -44.34 6.18
CA THR A 121 -2.06 -44.98 5.08
C THR A 121 -2.05 -44.15 3.79
N MET A 122 -2.97 -43.20 3.63
CA MET A 122 -2.98 -42.25 2.49
C MET A 122 -1.86 -41.20 2.60
N PHE A 123 -1.30 -40.97 3.78
CA PHE A 123 -0.26 -39.95 3.97
C PHE A 123 1.12 -40.53 4.21
N PHE A 124 1.21 -41.78 4.68
CA PHE A 124 2.44 -42.36 5.22
C PHE A 124 2.82 -43.67 4.53
N SER A 125 2.74 -43.70 3.20
CA SER A 125 3.38 -44.77 2.41
C SER A 125 4.92 -44.66 2.47
N ASP A 126 5.63 -45.69 2.00
CA ASP A 126 7.09 -45.70 1.97
C ASP A 126 7.68 -44.60 1.04
N ASN A 127 8.86 -44.08 1.38
CA ASN A 127 9.53 -43.03 0.59
C ASN A 127 9.85 -43.48 -0.85
N SER A 128 10.06 -44.78 -1.09
CA SER A 128 10.28 -45.33 -2.44
C SER A 128 9.08 -45.16 -3.38
N GLU A 129 7.88 -44.98 -2.82
CA GLU A 129 6.62 -44.84 -3.59
C GLU A 129 6.33 -43.40 -4.03
N ILE A 130 7.12 -42.41 -3.58
CA ILE A 130 6.88 -40.98 -3.86
C ILE A 130 6.76 -40.71 -5.37
N GLY A 131 7.63 -41.31 -6.20
CA GLY A 131 7.61 -41.12 -7.65
C GLY A 131 6.31 -41.65 -8.30
N SER A 132 5.90 -42.85 -7.92
CA SER A 132 4.64 -43.46 -8.38
C SER A 132 3.44 -42.63 -7.94
N CYS A 133 3.39 -42.25 -6.67
CA CYS A 133 2.33 -41.42 -6.10
C CYS A 133 2.20 -40.06 -6.81
N ALA A 134 3.34 -39.43 -7.16
CA ALA A 134 3.36 -38.17 -7.90
C ALA A 134 2.80 -38.32 -9.32
N LEU A 135 3.19 -39.38 -10.03
CA LEU A 135 2.65 -39.67 -11.37
C LEU A 135 1.14 -39.95 -11.32
N GLU A 136 0.70 -40.77 -10.36
CA GLU A 136 -0.71 -41.10 -10.16
C GLU A 136 -1.55 -39.86 -9.82
N ALA A 137 -1.05 -38.98 -8.94
CA ALA A 137 -1.71 -37.72 -8.61
C ALA A 137 -1.79 -36.76 -9.82
N PHE A 138 -0.75 -36.71 -10.65
CA PHE A 138 -0.76 -35.93 -11.88
C PHE A 138 -1.78 -36.46 -12.91
N ILE A 139 -1.85 -37.77 -13.09
CA ILE A 139 -2.86 -38.41 -13.96
C ILE A 139 -4.27 -38.13 -13.43
N ALA A 140 -4.49 -38.31 -12.12
CA ALA A 140 -5.78 -38.03 -11.49
C ALA A 140 -6.17 -36.55 -11.61
N HIS A 141 -5.21 -35.63 -11.53
CA HIS A 141 -5.46 -34.21 -11.75
C HIS A 141 -6.04 -33.95 -13.16
N ILE A 142 -5.37 -34.45 -14.20
CA ILE A 142 -5.80 -34.26 -15.59
C ILE A 142 -7.13 -34.97 -15.88
N ALA A 143 -7.26 -36.22 -15.47
CA ALA A 143 -8.38 -37.07 -15.87
C ALA A 143 -9.64 -36.84 -15.02
N ILE A 144 -9.49 -36.35 -13.78
CA ILE A 144 -10.60 -36.27 -12.81
C ILE A 144 -10.79 -34.84 -12.34
N VAL A 145 -9.76 -34.19 -11.83
CA VAL A 145 -9.90 -32.87 -11.19
C VAL A 145 -10.25 -31.79 -12.20
N GLU A 146 -9.57 -31.73 -13.34
CA GLU A 146 -9.83 -30.75 -14.40
C GLU A 146 -11.29 -30.75 -14.90
N PRO A 147 -11.87 -31.89 -15.37
CA PRO A 147 -13.27 -31.93 -15.77
C PRO A 147 -14.24 -31.69 -14.62
N LEU A 148 -13.94 -32.21 -13.42
CA LEU A 148 -14.78 -32.00 -12.24
C LEU A 148 -14.83 -30.51 -11.86
N TYR A 149 -13.69 -29.84 -11.82
CA TYR A 149 -13.61 -28.41 -11.55
C TYR A 149 -14.37 -27.62 -12.60
N TYR A 150 -14.21 -27.92 -13.90
CA TYR A 150 -14.98 -27.24 -14.95
C TYR A 150 -16.49 -27.29 -14.67
N ALA A 151 -17.01 -28.48 -14.34
CA ALA A 151 -18.44 -28.66 -14.04
C ALA A 151 -18.87 -27.90 -12.77
N VAL A 152 -18.10 -28.02 -11.69
CA VAL A 152 -18.36 -27.34 -10.41
C VAL A 152 -18.28 -25.82 -10.56
N HIS A 153 -17.28 -25.31 -11.27
CA HIS A 153 -17.09 -23.89 -11.50
C HIS A 153 -18.25 -23.32 -12.31
N ARG A 154 -18.68 -24.01 -13.38
CA ARG A 154 -19.88 -23.60 -14.13
C ARG A 154 -21.14 -23.61 -13.26
N TRP A 155 -21.29 -24.56 -12.34
CA TRP A 155 -22.37 -24.59 -11.35
C TRP A 155 -22.29 -23.41 -10.35
N LEU A 156 -21.10 -23.06 -9.88
CA LEU A 156 -20.86 -21.90 -9.02
C LEU A 156 -21.25 -20.58 -9.70
N HIS A 157 -21.21 -20.52 -11.03
CA HIS A 157 -21.65 -19.34 -11.81
C HIS A 157 -23.17 -19.26 -12.06
N ILE A 158 -23.96 -20.24 -11.61
CA ILE A 158 -25.42 -20.11 -11.58
C ILE A 158 -25.78 -18.96 -10.60
N PRO A 159 -26.66 -18.01 -10.96
CA PRO A 159 -26.85 -16.76 -10.20
C PRO A 159 -27.04 -16.92 -8.69
N HIS A 160 -27.76 -17.95 -8.27
CA HIS A 160 -27.95 -18.26 -6.85
C HIS A 160 -26.64 -18.67 -6.16
N GLN A 161 -25.86 -19.57 -6.75
CA GLN A 161 -24.59 -20.03 -6.19
C GLN A 161 -23.50 -18.96 -6.28
N MET A 162 -23.49 -18.19 -7.37
CA MET A 162 -22.60 -17.05 -7.54
C MET A 162 -22.80 -16.08 -6.37
N LYS A 163 -24.04 -15.66 -6.11
CA LYS A 163 -24.34 -14.75 -5.00
C LYS A 163 -23.97 -15.33 -3.62
N LYS A 164 -24.10 -16.65 -3.44
CA LYS A 164 -23.89 -17.31 -2.14
C LYS A 164 -22.41 -17.60 -1.85
N MET A 165 -21.66 -18.04 -2.86
CA MET A 165 -20.36 -18.71 -2.66
C MET A 165 -19.25 -18.10 -3.51
N HIS A 166 -19.49 -17.80 -4.79
CA HIS A 166 -18.39 -17.42 -5.70
C HIS A 166 -18.27 -15.90 -5.94
N GLY A 167 -19.28 -15.13 -5.55
CA GLY A 167 -19.37 -13.70 -5.78
C GLY A 167 -18.28 -12.93 -5.03
N PHE A 168 -17.87 -13.41 -3.84
CA PHE A 168 -16.77 -12.83 -3.06
C PHE A 168 -15.45 -12.80 -3.85
N HIS A 169 -15.10 -13.91 -4.51
CA HIS A 169 -13.93 -14.02 -5.37
C HIS A 169 -13.99 -13.00 -6.53
N HIS A 170 -15.16 -12.88 -7.17
CA HIS A 170 -15.40 -11.93 -8.26
C HIS A 170 -15.50 -10.46 -7.83
N LEU A 171 -15.48 -10.14 -6.54
CA LEU A 171 -15.32 -8.75 -6.08
C LEU A 171 -13.89 -8.21 -6.33
N SER A 172 -12.94 -9.07 -6.70
CA SER A 172 -11.56 -8.70 -7.08
C SER A 172 -11.47 -8.39 -8.57
N ILE A 173 -11.91 -7.18 -8.95
CA ILE A 173 -11.98 -6.75 -10.36
C ILE A 173 -10.58 -6.71 -11.01
N ASN A 174 -9.58 -6.26 -10.26
CA ASN A 174 -8.17 -6.35 -10.64
C ASN A 174 -7.53 -7.43 -9.77
N THR A 175 -7.16 -8.57 -10.34
CA THR A 175 -6.61 -9.68 -9.57
C THR A 175 -5.15 -9.44 -9.19
N LEU A 176 -4.77 -9.92 -8.01
CA LEU A 176 -3.40 -10.21 -7.60
C LEU A 176 -3.16 -11.72 -7.65
N PRO A 177 -1.90 -12.19 -7.71
CA PRO A 177 -1.61 -13.62 -7.61
C PRO A 177 -2.30 -14.31 -6.42
N SER A 178 -2.41 -13.64 -5.28
CA SER A 178 -3.10 -14.14 -4.08
C SER A 178 -4.62 -14.12 -4.15
N THR A 179 -5.23 -13.37 -5.07
CA THR A 179 -6.68 -13.42 -5.30
C THR A 179 -7.14 -14.83 -5.65
N SER A 180 -6.25 -15.66 -6.20
CA SER A 180 -6.45 -17.10 -6.43
C SER A 180 -6.86 -17.89 -5.18
N LEU A 181 -6.51 -17.39 -3.99
CA LEU A 181 -6.80 -17.98 -2.68
C LEU A 181 -7.91 -17.24 -1.91
N VAL A 182 -8.43 -16.14 -2.46
CA VAL A 182 -9.47 -15.32 -1.83
C VAL A 182 -10.84 -15.81 -2.29
N GLN A 183 -11.57 -16.45 -1.38
CA GLN A 183 -12.77 -17.23 -1.67
C GLN A 183 -13.75 -17.16 -0.50
N ASN A 184 -15.02 -17.46 -0.74
CA ASN A 184 -15.93 -17.56 0.40
C ASN A 184 -15.58 -18.77 1.28
N PHE A 185 -15.83 -18.67 2.59
CA PHE A 185 -15.62 -19.78 3.53
C PHE A 185 -16.24 -21.11 3.06
N HIS A 186 -17.47 -21.09 2.53
CA HIS A 186 -18.12 -22.31 2.02
C HIS A 186 -17.48 -22.83 0.72
N GLU A 187 -16.94 -21.93 -0.09
CA GLU A 187 -16.29 -22.27 -1.35
C GLU A 187 -15.01 -23.09 -1.11
N HIS A 188 -14.28 -22.82 -0.02
CA HIS A 188 -13.13 -23.64 0.37
C HIS A 188 -13.47 -25.13 0.53
N PHE A 189 -14.63 -25.47 1.11
CA PHE A 189 -15.05 -26.88 1.25
C PHE A 189 -15.41 -27.53 -0.08
N ILE A 190 -16.01 -26.77 -1.01
CA ILE A 190 -16.26 -27.23 -2.38
C ILE A 190 -14.94 -27.54 -3.07
N TYR A 191 -13.93 -26.68 -2.91
CA TYR A 191 -12.62 -26.91 -3.50
C TYR A 191 -11.85 -28.06 -2.84
N ILE A 192 -11.95 -28.26 -1.52
CA ILE A 192 -11.42 -29.48 -0.88
C ILE A 192 -12.04 -30.73 -1.50
N ALA A 193 -13.37 -30.75 -1.69
CA ALA A 193 -14.07 -31.87 -2.33
C ALA A 193 -13.73 -32.03 -3.82
N THR A 194 -13.40 -30.93 -4.51
CA THR A 194 -13.07 -30.93 -5.95
C THR A 194 -11.62 -31.35 -6.20
N PHE A 195 -10.69 -30.95 -5.34
CA PHE A 195 -9.25 -31.19 -5.52
C PHE A 195 -8.76 -32.44 -4.77
N GLY A 196 -9.41 -32.84 -3.69
CA GLY A 196 -9.11 -34.08 -2.95
C GLY A 196 -9.06 -35.36 -3.81
N PRO A 197 -9.89 -35.53 -4.86
CA PRO A 197 -9.81 -36.66 -5.78
C PRO A 197 -8.44 -36.88 -6.43
N ALA A 198 -7.60 -35.84 -6.54
CA ALA A 198 -6.21 -36.00 -7.02
C ALA A 198 -5.40 -37.01 -6.17
N PHE A 199 -5.76 -37.17 -4.91
CA PHE A 199 -5.07 -38.07 -3.98
C PHE A 199 -5.91 -39.28 -3.61
N LEU A 200 -7.21 -39.05 -3.38
CA LEU A 200 -8.13 -40.08 -2.92
C LEU A 200 -8.32 -41.17 -3.97
N VAL A 201 -8.47 -40.82 -5.25
CA VAL A 201 -8.69 -41.83 -6.30
C VAL A 201 -7.47 -42.72 -6.49
N PRO A 202 -6.24 -42.20 -6.66
CA PRO A 202 -5.04 -43.02 -6.62
C PRO A 202 -4.97 -43.92 -5.40
N PHE A 203 -5.16 -43.36 -4.20
CA PHE A 203 -5.10 -44.11 -2.96
C PHE A 203 -6.10 -45.28 -2.92
N LEU A 204 -7.34 -45.07 -3.38
CA LEU A 204 -8.33 -46.15 -3.43
C LEU A 204 -7.95 -47.27 -4.40
N LEU A 205 -7.25 -46.95 -5.50
CA LEU A 205 -6.86 -47.91 -6.54
C LEU A 205 -5.56 -48.65 -6.20
N THR A 206 -4.58 -47.96 -5.62
CA THR A 206 -3.22 -48.48 -5.45
C THR A 206 -2.86 -48.72 -3.99
N GLN A 207 -3.70 -48.26 -3.05
CA GLN A 207 -3.48 -48.33 -1.59
C GLN A 207 -2.18 -47.64 -1.13
N ARG A 208 -1.62 -46.75 -1.96
CA ARG A 208 -0.43 -45.95 -1.67
C ARG A 208 -0.68 -44.47 -1.96
N GLN A 209 -0.20 -43.61 -1.08
CA GLN A 209 -0.10 -42.17 -1.26
C GLN A 209 0.83 -41.58 -0.18
N HIS A 210 1.47 -40.44 -0.47
CA HIS A 210 2.51 -39.85 0.36
C HIS A 210 2.28 -38.36 0.64
N TRP A 211 2.46 -37.92 1.90
CA TRP A 211 2.22 -36.53 2.31
C TRP A 211 3.10 -35.52 1.56
N ILE A 212 4.33 -35.90 1.18
CA ILE A 212 5.20 -35.05 0.34
C ILE A 212 4.55 -34.76 -1.01
N VAL A 213 3.89 -35.75 -1.63
CA VAL A 213 3.19 -35.57 -2.91
C VAL A 213 1.98 -34.66 -2.73
N VAL A 214 1.21 -34.86 -1.66
CA VAL A 214 0.09 -33.96 -1.30
C VAL A 214 0.59 -32.52 -1.12
N GLY A 215 1.68 -32.35 -0.38
CA GLY A 215 2.30 -31.05 -0.15
C GLY A 215 2.80 -30.37 -1.41
N ALA A 216 3.57 -31.11 -2.23
CA ALA A 216 4.10 -30.60 -3.50
C ALA A 216 2.98 -30.22 -4.45
N TYR A 217 1.95 -31.06 -4.58
CA TYR A 217 0.77 -30.76 -5.39
C TYR A 217 0.10 -29.46 -4.95
N LEU A 218 -0.15 -29.26 -3.65
CA LEU A 218 -0.82 -28.04 -3.16
C LEU A 218 0.02 -26.78 -3.41
N VAL A 219 1.33 -26.85 -3.23
CA VAL A 219 2.24 -25.73 -3.51
C VAL A 219 2.28 -25.41 -5.01
N ILE A 220 2.37 -26.43 -5.87
CA ILE A 220 2.34 -26.26 -7.33
C ILE A 220 0.98 -25.73 -7.78
N PHE A 221 -0.10 -26.24 -7.22
CA PHE A 221 -1.47 -25.79 -7.48
C PHE A 221 -1.61 -24.31 -7.15
N ASP A 222 -1.20 -23.88 -5.95
CA ASP A 222 -1.24 -22.48 -5.55
C ASP A 222 -0.41 -21.61 -6.51
N ALA A 223 0.77 -22.07 -6.91
CA ALA A 223 1.65 -21.33 -7.83
C ALA A 223 1.05 -21.18 -9.24
N VAL A 224 0.48 -22.25 -9.79
CA VAL A 224 -0.17 -22.23 -11.10
C VAL A 224 -1.45 -21.41 -11.05
N ASN A 225 -2.25 -21.53 -9.98
CA ASN A 225 -3.46 -20.71 -9.82
C ASN A 225 -3.11 -19.22 -9.66
N ALA A 226 -2.07 -18.92 -8.91
CA ALA A 226 -1.54 -17.56 -8.77
C ALA A 226 -1.06 -17.00 -10.13
N TRP A 227 -0.44 -17.83 -10.97
CA TRP A 227 -0.06 -17.46 -12.34
C TRP A 227 -1.24 -16.92 -13.15
N GLY A 228 -2.41 -17.57 -13.11
CA GLY A 228 -3.63 -17.08 -13.79
C GLY A 228 -4.13 -15.74 -13.30
N HIS A 229 -3.85 -15.41 -12.04
CA HIS A 229 -4.28 -14.17 -11.40
C HIS A 229 -3.22 -13.07 -11.43
N THR A 230 -2.05 -13.32 -12.04
CA THR A 230 -0.99 -12.30 -12.19
C THR A 230 -1.40 -11.12 -13.06
N ASN A 231 -2.49 -11.20 -13.82
CA ASN A 231 -2.90 -10.12 -14.71
C ASN A 231 -1.80 -9.75 -15.74
N ILE A 232 -0.84 -10.64 -16.02
CA ILE A 232 0.23 -10.43 -17.01
C ILE A 232 -0.30 -10.76 -18.41
N LYS A 233 0.11 -9.95 -19.40
CA LYS A 233 -0.22 -10.20 -20.81
C LYS A 233 0.75 -11.21 -21.42
N ILE A 234 0.25 -12.36 -21.89
CA ILE A 234 1.08 -13.41 -22.48
C ILE A 234 0.47 -13.86 -23.81
N ARG A 235 1.14 -13.49 -24.90
CA ARG A 235 0.71 -13.78 -26.28
C ARG A 235 1.72 -14.58 -27.08
N HIS A 236 2.56 -15.34 -26.38
CA HIS A 236 3.56 -16.18 -27.05
C HIS A 236 2.87 -17.32 -27.81
N TRP A 237 3.37 -17.63 -29.02
CA TRP A 237 2.77 -18.62 -29.92
C TRP A 237 2.53 -19.98 -29.26
N LEU A 238 3.40 -20.36 -28.33
CA LEU A 238 3.26 -21.59 -27.55
C LEU A 238 1.89 -21.68 -26.84
N PHE A 239 1.36 -20.60 -26.30
CA PHE A 239 0.12 -20.61 -25.51
C PHE A 239 -1.11 -20.10 -26.26
N THR A 240 -0.94 -19.49 -27.43
CA THR A 240 -2.04 -18.82 -28.15
C THR A 240 -2.31 -19.39 -29.54
N HIS A 241 -1.40 -20.19 -30.10
CA HIS A 241 -1.57 -20.71 -31.44
C HIS A 241 -2.44 -21.96 -31.46
N LYS A 242 -3.43 -22.02 -32.35
CA LYS A 242 -4.39 -23.13 -32.47
C LYS A 242 -3.78 -24.52 -32.69
N TYR A 243 -2.57 -24.59 -33.25
CA TYR A 243 -1.85 -25.85 -33.46
C TYR A 243 -0.90 -26.21 -32.31
N SER A 244 -0.73 -25.34 -31.32
CA SER A 244 0.05 -25.67 -30.13
C SER A 244 -0.83 -26.43 -29.12
N PRO A 245 -0.41 -27.61 -28.63
CA PRO A 245 -1.13 -28.32 -27.58
C PRO A 245 -1.28 -27.48 -26.30
N PHE A 246 -0.28 -26.67 -25.96
CA PHE A 246 -0.30 -25.85 -24.74
C PHE A 246 -1.44 -24.83 -24.70
N THR A 247 -1.97 -24.40 -25.85
CA THR A 247 -3.18 -23.57 -25.92
C THR A 247 -4.38 -24.22 -25.21
N TYR A 248 -4.44 -25.56 -25.23
CA TYR A 248 -5.53 -26.34 -24.64
C TYR A 248 -5.14 -26.97 -23.29
N LEU A 249 -3.85 -27.22 -23.07
CA LEU A 249 -3.34 -27.90 -21.88
C LEU A 249 -2.89 -26.96 -20.76
N PHE A 250 -2.72 -25.66 -21.03
CA PHE A 250 -2.30 -24.70 -19.99
C PHE A 250 -2.85 -23.29 -20.28
N TYR A 251 -3.64 -22.75 -19.36
CA TYR A 251 -4.22 -21.43 -19.56
C TYR A 251 -3.15 -20.33 -19.56
N THR A 252 -3.53 -19.17 -20.09
CA THR A 252 -2.79 -17.92 -19.91
C THR A 252 -3.45 -17.04 -18.84
N PRO A 253 -2.73 -16.08 -18.23
CA PRO A 253 -3.39 -15.12 -17.35
C PRO A 253 -4.45 -14.28 -18.07
N GLU A 254 -4.34 -14.08 -19.40
CA GLU A 254 -5.40 -13.43 -20.19
C GLU A 254 -6.67 -14.28 -20.31
N PHE A 255 -6.56 -15.62 -20.35
CA PHE A 255 -7.72 -16.52 -20.34
C PHE A 255 -8.53 -16.36 -19.05
N HIS A 256 -7.85 -16.41 -17.90
CA HIS A 256 -8.51 -16.28 -16.58
C HIS A 256 -8.97 -14.85 -16.29
N LEU A 257 -8.22 -13.83 -16.73
CA LEU A 257 -8.71 -12.46 -16.66
C LEU A 257 -9.97 -12.26 -17.52
N GLY A 258 -10.06 -12.95 -18.66
CA GLY A 258 -11.27 -13.02 -19.47
C GLY A 258 -12.45 -13.64 -18.72
N HIS A 259 -12.21 -14.64 -17.87
CA HIS A 259 -13.23 -15.22 -17.01
C HIS A 259 -13.83 -14.17 -16.05
N HIS A 260 -12.99 -13.40 -15.36
CA HIS A 260 -13.41 -12.29 -14.49
C HIS A 260 -14.11 -11.15 -15.25
N ALA A 261 -13.83 -10.99 -16.56
CA ALA A 261 -14.48 -9.98 -17.40
C ALA A 261 -15.84 -10.43 -17.95
N TYR A 262 -15.96 -11.69 -18.35
CA TYR A 262 -17.14 -12.22 -19.03
C TYR A 262 -18.15 -12.90 -18.10
N PHE A 263 -17.69 -13.46 -16.97
CA PHE A 263 -18.45 -14.28 -16.00
C PHE A 263 -19.07 -15.57 -16.57
N GLN A 264 -19.32 -15.65 -17.88
CA GLN A 264 -20.03 -16.76 -18.52
C GLN A 264 -19.18 -17.55 -19.51
N ALA A 265 -17.86 -17.45 -19.40
CA ALA A 265 -16.89 -18.08 -20.30
C ALA A 265 -15.60 -18.43 -19.54
N ASN A 266 -14.77 -19.30 -20.13
CA ASN A 266 -13.44 -19.66 -19.64
C ASN A 266 -13.47 -20.26 -18.22
N TYR A 267 -14.14 -21.40 -18.05
CA TYR A 267 -14.36 -22.04 -16.74
C TYR A 267 -13.29 -23.04 -16.32
N GLY A 268 -12.43 -23.49 -17.24
CA GLY A 268 -11.41 -24.50 -16.98
C GLY A 268 -10.48 -24.13 -15.83
N LEU A 269 -10.00 -25.15 -15.10
CA LEU A 269 -9.07 -24.96 -13.99
C LEU A 269 -7.73 -24.52 -14.53
N PHE A 270 -6.89 -25.42 -15.06
CA PHE A 270 -5.63 -25.08 -15.72
C PHE A 270 -5.66 -25.41 -17.21
N MET A 271 -6.57 -26.28 -17.65
CA MET A 271 -6.64 -26.77 -19.03
C MET A 271 -7.86 -26.21 -19.80
N PRO A 272 -7.67 -25.22 -20.70
CA PRO A 272 -8.75 -24.67 -21.55
C PRO A 272 -9.46 -25.68 -22.46
N VAL A 273 -8.92 -26.91 -22.61
CA VAL A 273 -9.51 -27.97 -23.44
C VAL A 273 -11.00 -28.16 -23.18
N TRP A 274 -11.45 -28.10 -21.93
CA TRP A 274 -12.86 -28.27 -21.56
C TRP A 274 -13.74 -27.14 -22.09
N ASP A 275 -13.26 -25.91 -22.07
CA ASP A 275 -13.96 -24.76 -22.64
C ASP A 275 -14.05 -24.83 -24.16
N HIS A 276 -13.01 -25.33 -24.82
CA HIS A 276 -13.04 -25.56 -26.26
C HIS A 276 -14.01 -26.69 -26.66
N LEU A 277 -13.99 -27.80 -25.93
CA LEU A 277 -14.87 -28.95 -26.19
C LEU A 277 -16.34 -28.62 -25.93
N LEU A 278 -16.62 -27.84 -24.89
CA LEU A 278 -17.99 -27.56 -24.43
C LEU A 278 -18.51 -26.18 -24.86
N GLY A 279 -17.75 -25.47 -25.72
CA GLY A 279 -18.19 -24.23 -26.36
C GLY A 279 -18.26 -23.03 -25.43
N THR A 280 -17.50 -23.01 -24.34
CA THR A 280 -17.44 -21.89 -23.37
C THR A 280 -16.15 -21.08 -23.46
N TYR A 281 -15.28 -21.36 -24.43
CA TYR A 281 -14.07 -20.57 -24.68
C TYR A 281 -14.41 -19.20 -25.30
N ARG A 282 -13.79 -18.15 -24.77
CA ARG A 282 -13.84 -16.81 -25.35
C ARG A 282 -12.48 -16.11 -25.23
N GLU A 283 -11.96 -15.64 -26.36
CA GLU A 283 -10.72 -14.85 -26.39
C GLU A 283 -10.92 -13.54 -25.62
N TYR A 284 -9.97 -13.23 -24.73
CA TYR A 284 -9.88 -11.94 -24.05
C TYR A 284 -8.51 -11.32 -24.35
N LYS A 285 -8.50 -10.04 -24.73
CA LYS A 285 -7.29 -9.29 -25.03
C LYS A 285 -7.15 -8.17 -24.01
N LYS A 286 -6.21 -8.31 -23.08
CA LYS A 286 -5.86 -7.23 -22.17
C LYS A 286 -5.32 -6.03 -22.96
N PRO A 287 -5.85 -4.81 -22.76
CA PRO A 287 -5.33 -3.61 -23.41
C PRO A 287 -3.88 -3.32 -22.99
N ASP A 288 -3.11 -2.71 -23.90
CA ASP A 288 -1.76 -2.25 -23.60
C ASP A 288 -1.78 -1.03 -22.68
N LEU A 289 -1.00 -1.10 -21.60
CA LEU A 289 -0.79 0.05 -20.72
C LEU A 289 0.18 1.01 -21.39
N LYS A 290 -0.27 2.24 -21.63
CA LYS A 290 0.59 3.34 -22.09
C LYS A 290 1.36 3.87 -20.89
N LEU A 291 2.51 3.24 -20.62
CA LEU A 291 3.50 3.72 -19.67
C LEU A 291 4.49 4.65 -20.38
N ALA A 292 4.97 5.64 -19.66
CA ALA A 292 6.04 6.51 -20.06
C ALA A 292 7.35 5.71 -20.15
N PRO A 293 8.29 6.12 -21.02
CA PRO A 293 9.56 5.44 -21.20
C PRO A 293 10.23 5.11 -19.86
N ALA A 294 10.87 3.93 -19.76
CA ALA A 294 11.49 3.48 -18.50
C ALA A 294 12.53 4.46 -17.94
N LYS A 295 13.21 5.22 -18.83
CA LYS A 295 14.18 6.27 -18.47
C LYS A 295 13.57 7.64 -18.18
N GLN A 296 12.27 7.85 -18.41
CA GLN A 296 11.63 9.11 -18.05
C GLN A 296 11.39 9.14 -16.54
N GLN A 297 12.05 10.07 -15.88
CA GLN A 297 11.87 10.38 -14.47
C GLN A 297 12.16 11.87 -14.24
N ASP A 298 11.10 12.66 -14.23
CA ASP A 298 11.15 14.12 -14.21
C ASP A 298 11.36 14.68 -12.80
N PHE A 299 10.92 13.94 -11.78
CA PHE A 299 11.03 14.33 -10.37
C PHE A 299 11.41 13.15 -9.48
N VAL A 300 12.28 13.39 -8.49
CA VAL A 300 12.62 12.41 -7.45
C VAL A 300 12.40 12.98 -6.07
N PHE A 301 11.60 12.28 -5.27
CA PHE A 301 11.51 12.52 -3.83
C PHE A 301 12.51 11.64 -3.09
N ILE A 302 13.53 12.24 -2.47
CA ILE A 302 14.59 11.50 -1.77
C ILE A 302 14.09 11.16 -0.37
N GLY A 303 13.70 9.89 -0.20
CA GLY A 303 13.21 9.32 1.05
C GLY A 303 14.32 8.69 1.90
N HIS A 304 13.91 8.13 3.03
CA HIS A 304 14.77 7.35 3.91
C HIS A 304 13.93 6.25 4.57
N ASN A 305 14.60 5.30 5.22
CA ASN A 305 13.89 4.29 5.98
C ASN A 305 13.44 4.85 7.35
N GLY A 306 12.16 4.65 7.70
CA GLY A 306 11.58 5.07 8.97
C GLY A 306 11.76 4.11 10.15
N GLY A 307 12.37 2.93 9.93
CA GLY A 307 12.53 1.89 10.94
C GLY A 307 11.88 0.56 10.54
N LEU A 308 11.94 -0.43 11.44
CA LEU A 308 11.43 -1.77 11.15
C LEU A 308 9.92 -1.76 10.89
N GLY A 309 9.18 -0.96 11.66
CA GLY A 309 7.74 -0.79 11.48
C GLY A 309 7.34 -0.23 10.12
N HIS A 310 8.16 0.64 9.53
CA HIS A 310 7.94 1.19 8.20
C HIS A 310 8.24 0.16 7.11
N ILE A 311 9.33 -0.62 7.24
CA ILE A 311 9.65 -1.71 6.31
C ILE A 311 8.48 -2.71 6.17
N LEU A 312 7.78 -3.01 7.27
CA LEU A 312 6.64 -3.94 7.25
C LEU A 312 5.41 -3.41 6.49
N THR A 313 5.42 -2.13 6.12
CA THR A 313 4.42 -1.48 5.25
C THR A 313 4.90 -1.35 3.79
N CYS A 314 6.12 -1.81 3.48
CA CYS A 314 6.61 -1.84 2.11
C CYS A 314 6.00 -3.01 1.33
N PRO A 315 5.51 -2.78 0.09
CA PRO A 315 4.82 -3.77 -0.73
C PRO A 315 5.69 -4.97 -1.12
N GLU A 316 7.02 -4.81 -1.20
CA GLU A 316 7.94 -5.92 -1.42
C GLU A 316 7.86 -6.98 -0.31
N PHE A 317 7.50 -6.59 0.91
CA PHE A 317 7.29 -7.53 2.02
C PHE A 317 5.82 -7.96 2.12
N SER A 318 4.90 -7.00 1.95
CA SER A 318 3.47 -7.29 1.93
C SER A 318 2.70 -6.17 1.23
N VAL A 319 2.19 -6.46 0.02
CA VAL A 319 1.31 -5.56 -0.74
C VAL A 319 0.02 -5.19 0.01
N TYR A 320 -0.37 -5.98 1.02
CA TYR A 320 -1.55 -5.74 1.83
C TYR A 320 -1.35 -4.72 2.95
N ASN A 321 -0.10 -4.41 3.31
CA ASN A 321 0.21 -3.47 4.40
C ASN A 321 0.51 -2.05 3.90
N VAL A 322 0.36 -1.77 2.61
CA VAL A 322 0.79 -0.50 1.99
C VAL A 322 0.06 0.75 2.49
N TYR A 323 -1.15 0.59 3.03
CA TYR A 323 -1.95 1.65 3.66
C TYR A 323 -2.12 1.43 5.17
N ASP A 324 -1.36 0.51 5.76
CA ASP A 324 -1.38 0.34 7.22
C ASP A 324 -0.65 1.50 7.89
N ASN A 325 -1.08 1.84 9.10
CA ASN A 325 -0.32 2.73 9.98
C ASN A 325 1.05 2.12 10.31
N TYR A 326 2.00 2.97 10.72
CA TYR A 326 3.29 2.52 11.22
C TYR A 326 3.10 1.43 12.29
N LYS A 327 3.60 0.23 12.03
CA LYS A 327 3.50 -0.91 12.95
C LYS A 327 4.66 -0.87 13.94
N ARG A 328 4.40 -0.53 15.20
CA ARG A 328 5.42 -0.78 16.23
C ARG A 328 5.62 -2.27 16.38
N THR A 329 6.86 -2.72 16.40
CA THR A 329 7.12 -4.08 16.85
C THR A 329 7.04 -4.10 18.38
N PHE A 330 6.89 -5.29 18.97
CA PHE A 330 6.96 -5.45 20.42
C PHE A 330 8.38 -5.23 20.99
N LEU A 331 9.35 -4.91 20.13
CA LEU A 331 10.73 -4.68 20.52
C LEU A 331 10.95 -3.22 20.99
N PRO A 332 11.90 -2.98 21.91
CA PRO A 332 12.37 -1.64 22.21
C PRO A 332 12.89 -0.92 20.95
N LEU A 333 12.70 0.40 20.86
CA LEU A 333 13.11 1.20 19.69
C LEU A 333 14.61 1.11 19.40
N GLU A 334 15.44 1.04 20.44
CA GLU A 334 16.88 0.88 20.33
C GLU A 334 17.25 -0.44 19.63
N VAL A 335 16.50 -1.51 19.92
CA VAL A 335 16.67 -2.81 19.29
C VAL A 335 16.18 -2.77 17.83
N GLU A 336 15.02 -2.17 17.57
CA GLU A 336 14.54 -1.96 16.19
C GLU A 336 15.58 -1.20 15.36
N PHE A 337 16.16 -0.12 15.90
CA PHE A 337 17.14 0.70 15.21
C PHE A 337 18.46 -0.04 14.99
N LEU A 338 18.88 -0.88 15.92
CA LEU A 338 20.05 -1.73 15.77
C LEU A 338 19.85 -2.78 14.66
N ILE A 339 18.72 -3.51 14.67
CA ILE A 339 18.37 -4.47 13.62
C ILE A 339 18.37 -3.78 12.27
N MET A 340 17.72 -2.62 12.20
CA MET A 340 17.68 -1.81 10.99
C MET A 340 19.05 -1.34 10.54
N HIS A 341 19.94 -0.97 11.47
CA HIS A 341 21.30 -0.58 11.14
C HIS A 341 22.09 -1.74 10.55
N ILE A 342 21.97 -2.95 11.10
CA ILE A 342 22.60 -4.16 10.55
C ILE A 342 22.06 -4.43 9.13
N LEU A 343 20.73 -4.48 8.97
CA LEU A 343 20.09 -4.72 7.67
C LEU A 343 20.47 -3.64 6.65
N GLY A 344 20.51 -2.37 7.05
CA GLY A 344 20.89 -1.26 6.20
C GLY A 344 22.35 -1.35 5.74
N ASN A 345 23.26 -1.76 6.61
CA ASN A 345 24.66 -1.98 6.23
C ASN A 345 24.82 -3.18 5.28
N LEU A 346 24.06 -4.27 5.49
CA LEU A 346 24.03 -5.40 4.56
C LEU A 346 23.45 -5.00 3.21
N ALA A 347 22.37 -4.22 3.19
CA ALA A 347 21.75 -3.72 1.97
C ALA A 347 22.73 -2.86 1.15
N LYS A 348 23.52 -2.01 1.81
CA LYS A 348 24.54 -1.17 1.15
C LYS A 348 25.61 -1.96 0.38
N ILE A 349 25.82 -3.24 0.68
CA ILE A 349 26.74 -4.11 -0.06
C ILE A 349 26.23 -4.37 -1.48
N VAL A 350 24.91 -4.47 -1.67
CA VAL A 350 24.28 -4.88 -2.93
C VAL A 350 23.49 -3.75 -3.61
N MET A 351 23.08 -2.72 -2.86
CA MET A 351 22.33 -1.59 -3.39
C MET A 351 22.76 -0.26 -2.77
N LYS A 352 22.96 0.75 -3.62
CA LYS A 352 23.20 2.13 -3.16
C LYS A 352 21.90 2.81 -2.69
N TRP A 353 20.84 2.64 -3.48
CA TRP A 353 19.55 3.28 -3.28
C TRP A 353 18.43 2.28 -3.50
N TYR A 354 17.36 2.44 -2.73
CA TYR A 354 16.14 1.66 -2.91
C TYR A 354 15.10 2.51 -3.66
N ARG A 355 14.73 2.08 -4.86
CA ARG A 355 13.72 2.75 -5.69
C ARG A 355 12.34 2.27 -5.28
N CYS A 356 11.43 3.19 -4.97
CA CYS A 356 10.00 2.88 -4.82
C CYS A 356 9.30 2.94 -6.17
N SER A 357 7.98 2.78 -6.17
CA SER A 357 7.17 2.80 -7.38
C SER A 357 7.18 4.13 -8.12
N ARG A 358 6.99 4.05 -9.43
CA ARG A 358 6.73 5.22 -10.29
C ARG A 358 5.27 5.65 -10.16
N PHE A 359 5.02 6.94 -10.30
CA PHE A 359 3.69 7.50 -10.40
C PHE A 359 3.68 8.68 -11.38
N LEU A 360 2.52 8.90 -12.01
CA LEU A 360 2.32 9.95 -13.00
C LEU A 360 1.71 11.18 -12.30
N VAL A 361 2.24 12.35 -12.65
CA VAL A 361 1.87 13.64 -12.08
C VAL A 361 1.40 14.54 -13.22
N ASN A 362 0.19 15.08 -13.07
CA ASN A 362 -0.45 15.97 -14.04
C ASN A 362 -0.45 15.42 -15.48
N ASP A 363 -0.63 14.10 -15.63
CA ASP A 363 -0.65 13.39 -16.92
C ASP A 363 0.59 13.55 -17.82
N GLU A 364 1.67 14.16 -17.33
CA GLU A 364 2.85 14.51 -18.11
C GLU A 364 4.14 14.02 -17.44
N LEU A 365 4.29 14.30 -16.14
CA LEU A 365 5.55 14.10 -15.43
C LEU A 365 5.58 12.74 -14.74
N VAL A 366 6.71 12.04 -14.83
CA VAL A 366 6.95 10.81 -14.08
C VAL A 366 7.74 11.13 -12.82
N ALA A 367 7.16 10.79 -11.68
CA ALA A 367 7.78 10.94 -10.38
C ALA A 367 8.07 9.58 -9.72
N ARG A 368 9.04 9.57 -8.81
CA ARG A 368 9.38 8.39 -8.01
C ARG A 368 9.97 8.80 -6.66
N ILE A 369 9.73 7.99 -5.63
CA ILE A 369 10.47 8.08 -4.37
C ILE A 369 11.72 7.19 -4.46
N ILE A 370 12.89 7.74 -4.13
CA ILE A 370 14.13 6.96 -4.00
C ILE A 370 14.65 7.13 -2.58
N CYS A 371 14.73 6.02 -1.84
CA CYS A 371 15.20 6.01 -0.47
C CYS A 371 16.70 5.76 -0.42
N THR A 372 17.40 6.54 0.39
CA THR A 372 18.77 6.20 0.80
C THR A 372 18.73 4.97 1.70
N CYS A 373 19.80 4.18 1.69
CA CYS A 373 19.95 3.04 2.60
C CYS A 373 20.35 3.48 4.03
N ARG A 374 20.15 4.76 4.37
CA ARG A 374 20.43 5.32 5.70
C ARG A 374 19.29 4.97 6.65
N THR A 375 19.66 4.65 7.89
CA THR A 375 18.75 4.14 8.91
C THR A 375 18.56 5.17 10.01
N PRO A 376 17.54 5.04 10.89
CA PRO A 376 17.36 5.96 12.01
C PRO A 376 18.63 6.15 12.88
N TRP A 377 19.48 5.13 12.96
CA TRP A 377 20.79 5.20 13.63
C TRP A 377 21.73 6.24 13.01
N ASP A 378 21.77 6.33 11.67
CA ASP A 378 22.58 7.32 10.96
C ASP A 378 22.13 8.76 11.27
N PHE A 379 20.82 9.01 11.28
CA PHE A 379 20.24 10.32 11.58
C PHE A 379 20.46 10.74 13.06
N GLY A 380 20.61 9.78 13.96
CA GLY A 380 21.01 10.00 15.35
C GLY A 380 22.51 10.27 15.55
N SER A 381 23.34 10.12 14.51
CA SER A 381 24.80 10.22 14.59
C SER A 381 25.32 11.43 13.81
N PRO A 382 25.68 12.55 14.47
CA PRO A 382 26.21 13.74 13.80
C PRO A 382 27.45 13.48 12.93
N LYS A 383 28.27 12.48 13.29
CA LYS A 383 29.44 12.06 12.52
C LYS A 383 29.08 11.57 11.11
N SER A 384 27.86 11.05 10.93
CA SER A 384 27.37 10.54 9.65
C SER A 384 26.86 11.64 8.71
N TYR A 385 26.57 12.85 9.21
CA TYR A 385 25.86 13.90 8.46
C TYR A 385 26.58 14.33 7.19
N GLY A 386 27.91 14.47 7.23
CA GLY A 386 28.71 14.80 6.05
C GLY A 386 28.62 13.72 4.96
N ALA A 387 28.68 12.44 5.35
CA ALA A 387 28.54 11.33 4.40
C ALA A 387 27.13 11.23 3.82
N MET A 388 26.11 11.47 4.64
CA MET A 388 24.70 11.46 4.20
C MET A 388 24.41 12.57 3.17
N ASN A 389 24.90 13.78 3.40
CA ASN A 389 24.73 14.88 2.44
C ASN A 389 25.48 14.61 1.13
N LYS A 390 26.68 14.02 1.18
CA LYS A 390 27.41 13.57 -0.03
C LYS A 390 26.63 12.52 -0.79
N GLU A 391 26.08 11.52 -0.11
CA GLU A 391 25.24 10.49 -0.71
C GLU A 391 24.00 11.08 -1.41
N ILE A 392 23.32 12.05 -0.79
CA ILE A 392 22.19 12.73 -1.43
C ILE A 392 22.62 13.40 -2.75
N VAL A 393 23.78 14.09 -2.76
CA VAL A 393 24.32 14.73 -3.97
C VAL A 393 24.76 13.70 -5.02
N GLU A 394 25.31 12.57 -4.60
CA GLU A 394 25.63 11.45 -5.50
C GLU A 394 24.37 10.86 -6.14
N LEU A 395 23.29 10.65 -5.38
CA LEU A 395 22.00 10.22 -5.90
C LEU A 395 21.49 11.21 -6.96
N ILE A 396 21.53 12.51 -6.66
CA ILE A 396 21.13 13.57 -7.62
C ILE A 396 21.94 13.45 -8.92
N LYS A 397 23.26 13.26 -8.79
CA LYS A 397 24.17 13.09 -9.94
C LYS A 397 23.86 11.84 -10.75
N ASP A 398 23.60 10.71 -10.10
CA ASP A 398 23.24 9.46 -10.77
C ASP A 398 21.91 9.60 -11.51
N GLN A 399 20.89 10.21 -10.88
CA GLN A 399 19.58 10.40 -11.52
C GLN A 399 19.64 11.38 -12.71
N TYR A 400 20.45 12.44 -12.63
CA TYR A 400 20.69 13.30 -13.79
C TYR A 400 21.37 12.53 -14.93
N LYS A 401 22.37 11.69 -14.65
CA LYS A 401 23.06 10.89 -15.68
C LYS A 401 22.16 9.83 -16.30
N GLU A 402 21.35 9.14 -15.48
CA GLU A 402 20.48 8.04 -15.93
C GLU A 402 19.25 8.53 -16.69
N CYS A 403 18.60 9.58 -16.19
CA CYS A 403 17.25 9.99 -16.60
C CYS A 403 17.15 11.47 -17.00
N GLY A 404 18.20 12.27 -16.80
CA GLY A 404 18.13 13.73 -17.00
C GLY A 404 17.35 14.48 -15.92
N THR A 405 17.05 13.83 -14.78
CA THR A 405 16.23 14.41 -13.71
C THR A 405 16.85 15.70 -13.16
N ARG A 406 16.08 16.79 -13.14
CA ARG A 406 16.51 18.10 -12.63
C ARG A 406 15.87 18.49 -11.29
N TYR A 407 14.73 17.90 -10.94
CA TYR A 407 13.93 18.33 -9.80
C TYR A 407 13.93 17.30 -8.68
N PHE A 408 14.31 17.73 -7.46
CA PHE A 408 14.47 16.85 -6.31
C PHE A 408 13.78 17.41 -5.06
N GLY A 409 12.99 16.58 -4.40
CA GLY A 409 12.43 16.86 -3.07
C GLY A 409 13.18 16.11 -1.97
N LEU A 410 13.34 16.70 -0.78
CA LEU A 410 13.94 16.06 0.38
C LEU A 410 12.88 15.64 1.39
N GLY A 411 12.75 14.34 1.63
CA GLY A 411 11.77 13.76 2.55
C GLY A 411 12.21 13.79 4.01
N ASN A 412 11.32 14.26 4.88
CA ASN A 412 11.40 14.23 6.35
C ASN A 412 12.82 14.36 6.94
N LEU A 413 13.47 13.28 7.37
CA LEU A 413 14.79 13.36 8.03
C LEU A 413 15.91 13.83 7.09
N ASN A 414 15.77 13.66 5.77
CA ASN A 414 16.73 14.16 4.78
C ASN A 414 16.76 15.70 4.67
N LYS A 415 15.84 16.40 5.34
CA LYS A 415 15.80 17.87 5.45
C LYS A 415 15.83 18.35 6.91
N MET A 416 16.31 17.53 7.83
CA MET A 416 16.43 17.90 9.23
C MET A 416 17.39 19.10 9.41
N LYS A 417 17.04 20.05 10.29
CA LYS A 417 17.86 21.26 10.53
C LYS A 417 19.30 20.92 10.94
N GLN A 418 19.47 19.93 11.82
CA GLN A 418 20.79 19.48 12.27
C GLN A 418 21.63 18.80 11.17
N LEU A 419 20.99 18.20 10.17
CA LEU A 419 21.67 17.48 9.09
C LEU A 419 22.19 18.43 8.00
N ASN A 420 21.32 19.32 7.51
CA ASN A 420 21.63 20.17 6.35
C ASN A 420 20.85 21.49 6.32
N ASP A 421 20.44 21.97 7.49
CA ASP A 421 19.68 23.21 7.65
C ASP A 421 18.44 23.29 6.74
N GLY A 422 17.67 22.20 6.63
CA GLY A 422 16.51 22.13 5.73
C GLY A 422 16.89 22.18 4.26
N GLY A 423 17.87 21.36 3.87
CA GLY A 423 18.30 21.21 2.48
C GLY A 423 19.27 22.28 1.97
N ALA A 424 19.51 23.35 2.72
CA ALA A 424 20.38 24.45 2.29
C ALA A 424 21.83 23.98 2.02
N VAL A 425 22.36 23.09 2.86
CA VAL A 425 23.69 22.51 2.64
C VAL A 425 23.73 21.65 1.36
N VAL A 426 22.68 20.86 1.09
CA VAL A 426 22.59 20.05 -0.13
C VAL A 426 22.49 20.95 -1.37
N ALA A 427 21.65 21.97 -1.34
CA ALA A 427 21.52 22.93 -2.44
C ALA A 427 22.86 23.64 -2.74
N LYS A 428 23.60 24.03 -1.69
CA LYS A 428 24.94 24.59 -1.83
C LYS A 428 25.92 23.59 -2.45
N MET A 429 25.96 22.36 -1.95
CA MET A 429 26.83 21.31 -2.49
C MET A 429 26.53 21.02 -3.97
N VAL A 430 25.25 21.05 -4.38
CA VAL A 430 24.85 20.91 -5.79
C VAL A 430 25.36 22.08 -6.65
N ALA A 431 25.26 23.31 -6.14
CA ALA A 431 25.73 24.51 -6.84
C ALA A 431 27.26 24.57 -6.97
N GLU A 432 27.98 24.00 -6.01
CA GLU A 432 29.45 23.95 -6.00
C GLU A 432 30.02 22.71 -6.71
N ASP A 433 29.19 21.68 -6.97
CA ASP A 433 29.65 20.46 -7.63
C ASP A 433 30.02 20.71 -9.10
N PRO A 434 31.26 20.35 -9.53
CA PRO A 434 31.74 20.64 -10.88
C PRO A 434 30.90 20.08 -12.01
N PHE A 435 30.18 18.97 -11.78
CA PHE A 435 29.33 18.33 -12.78
C PHE A 435 27.89 18.87 -12.75
N LEU A 436 27.35 19.19 -11.57
CA LEU A 436 25.95 19.58 -11.41
C LEU A 436 25.68 21.08 -11.56
N LYS A 437 26.68 21.94 -11.32
CA LYS A 437 26.51 23.41 -11.28
C LYS A 437 25.80 24.00 -12.51
N ASP A 438 26.05 23.45 -13.70
CA ASP A 438 25.48 23.94 -14.96
C ASP A 438 24.27 23.11 -15.44
N LYS A 439 23.77 22.19 -14.62
CA LYS A 439 22.66 21.27 -14.96
C LYS A 439 21.29 21.77 -14.52
N ASN A 440 21.27 22.95 -13.91
CA ASN A 440 20.07 23.63 -13.46
C ASN A 440 19.18 22.75 -12.56
N ILE A 441 19.83 22.11 -11.58
CA ILE A 441 19.21 21.24 -10.58
C ILE A 441 18.45 22.08 -9.54
N ARG A 442 17.31 21.59 -9.06
CA ARG A 442 16.53 22.21 -7.98
C ARG A 442 16.28 21.26 -6.83
N VAL A 443 16.43 21.79 -5.62
CA VAL A 443 16.22 21.09 -4.36
C VAL A 443 15.11 21.79 -3.58
N TRP A 444 14.11 21.02 -3.16
CA TRP A 444 12.95 21.51 -2.41
C TRP A 444 12.70 20.69 -1.15
N THR A 445 12.17 21.31 -0.10
CA THR A 445 11.70 20.62 1.11
C THR A 445 10.19 20.42 1.14
N GLY A 446 9.42 21.28 0.46
CA GLY A 446 7.95 21.33 0.55
C GLY A 446 7.45 21.77 1.94
N ASP A 447 8.31 22.38 2.76
CA ASP A 447 7.92 22.89 4.08
C ASP A 447 6.94 24.06 3.95
N THR A 448 6.96 24.79 2.83
CA THR A 448 6.00 25.87 2.54
C THR A 448 4.59 25.33 2.42
N MET A 449 4.39 24.28 1.62
CA MET A 449 3.07 23.63 1.48
C MET A 449 2.63 22.95 2.78
N THR A 450 3.58 22.41 3.56
CA THR A 450 3.28 21.85 4.89
C THR A 450 2.79 22.91 5.86
N SER A 451 3.48 24.06 5.90
CA SER A 451 3.07 25.20 6.72
C SER A 451 1.70 25.72 6.27
N ALA A 452 1.46 25.81 4.96
CA ALA A 452 0.18 26.24 4.41
C ALA A 452 -0.97 25.29 4.80
N SER A 453 -0.75 23.98 4.69
CA SER A 453 -1.73 22.96 5.11
C SER A 453 -2.05 23.04 6.59
N VAL A 454 -1.03 23.06 7.47
CA VAL A 454 -1.23 23.14 8.93
C VAL A 454 -1.90 24.46 9.33
N TYR A 455 -1.46 25.58 8.75
CA TYR A 455 -2.05 26.90 8.98
C TYR A 455 -3.56 26.91 8.66
N ASN A 456 -3.95 26.47 7.46
CA ASN A 456 -5.37 26.45 7.08
C ASN A 456 -6.18 25.49 7.95
N GLN A 457 -5.61 24.34 8.34
CA GLN A 457 -6.32 23.38 9.21
C GLN A 457 -6.55 23.92 10.63
N ILE A 458 -5.65 24.78 11.14
CA ILE A 458 -5.86 25.48 12.41
C ILE A 458 -6.84 26.66 12.23
N LEU A 459 -6.79 27.33 11.08
CA LEU A 459 -7.70 28.44 10.75
C LEU A 459 -9.15 27.98 10.60
N ASP A 460 -9.38 26.72 10.19
CA ASP A 460 -10.72 26.14 10.05
C ASP A 460 -11.37 25.75 11.40
N ILE A 461 -10.65 25.87 12.52
CA ILE A 461 -11.19 25.55 13.83
C ILE A 461 -12.20 26.63 14.25
N PRO A 462 -13.46 26.25 14.54
CA PRO A 462 -14.49 27.18 15.00
C PRO A 462 -14.15 27.70 16.40
N ASP A 463 -14.40 28.99 16.64
CA ASP A 463 -14.30 29.64 17.94
C ASP A 463 -12.97 29.40 18.69
N LEU A 464 -11.85 29.38 17.94
CA LEU A 464 -10.51 29.20 18.51
C LEU A 464 -9.93 30.54 19.01
N ASP A 465 -9.98 30.74 20.33
CA ASP A 465 -9.39 31.87 21.03
C ASP A 465 -8.00 31.60 21.61
N GLU A 466 -7.69 30.32 21.89
CA GLU A 466 -6.39 29.91 22.43
C GLU A 466 -6.00 28.49 22.01
N LEU A 467 -4.69 28.24 21.88
CA LEU A 467 -4.16 26.91 21.58
C LEU A 467 -2.83 26.64 22.29
N PHE A 468 -2.59 25.36 22.61
CA PHE A 468 -1.31 24.88 23.12
C PHE A 468 -0.48 24.26 21.99
N TYR A 469 0.77 24.66 21.79
CA TYR A 469 1.57 24.22 20.64
C TYR A 469 2.90 23.59 21.08
N ILE A 470 3.06 22.30 20.80
CA ILE A 470 4.30 21.55 20.92
C ILE A 470 5.08 21.62 19.60
N GLY A 471 6.32 22.09 19.63
CA GLY A 471 7.17 22.14 18.44
C GLY A 471 7.04 23.41 17.59
N ALA A 472 6.37 24.45 18.10
CA ALA A 472 6.19 25.73 17.41
C ALA A 472 7.50 26.47 17.07
N THR A 473 8.62 26.14 17.73
CA THR A 473 9.93 26.76 17.47
C THR A 473 10.68 26.13 16.28
N GLY A 474 10.10 25.13 15.62
CA GLY A 474 10.63 24.60 14.36
C GLY A 474 10.17 25.45 13.16
N LYS A 475 10.79 25.24 12.00
CA LYS A 475 10.56 26.03 10.76
C LYS A 475 9.07 26.18 10.41
N ILE A 476 8.36 25.06 10.33
CA ILE A 476 6.92 25.03 10.06
C ILE A 476 6.14 25.76 11.16
N GLY A 477 6.48 25.50 12.43
CA GLY A 477 5.79 26.10 13.57
C GLY A 477 5.95 27.63 13.62
N VAL A 478 7.12 28.14 13.24
CA VAL A 478 7.40 29.58 13.14
C VAL A 478 6.52 30.23 12.10
N ALA A 479 6.54 29.73 10.86
CA ALA A 479 5.70 30.26 9.79
C ALA A 479 4.20 30.18 10.11
N VAL A 480 3.75 29.06 10.69
CA VAL A 480 2.35 28.90 11.10
C VAL A 480 1.97 29.90 12.20
N CYS A 481 2.77 30.05 13.26
CA CYS A 481 2.45 30.95 14.36
C CYS A 481 2.43 32.42 13.92
N GLU A 482 3.42 32.85 13.13
CA GLU A 482 3.49 34.23 12.62
C GLU A 482 2.28 34.56 11.76
N LYS A 483 1.89 33.66 10.85
CA LYS A 483 0.71 33.86 10.00
C LYS A 483 -0.60 33.79 10.80
N LEU A 484 -0.67 32.94 11.84
CA LEU A 484 -1.85 32.85 12.72
C LEU A 484 -2.08 34.12 13.52
N VAL A 485 -1.03 34.70 14.14
CA VAL A 485 -1.21 35.93 14.94
C VAL A 485 -1.51 37.15 14.07
N GLN A 486 -1.07 37.15 12.80
CA GLN A 486 -1.47 38.16 11.82
C GLN A 486 -2.95 38.03 11.43
N ALA A 487 -3.40 36.80 11.14
CA ALA A 487 -4.77 36.54 10.67
C ALA A 487 -5.83 36.57 11.79
N ARG A 488 -5.45 36.22 13.02
CA ARG A 488 -6.30 36.26 14.22
C ARG A 488 -5.61 37.06 15.33
N PRO A 489 -5.72 38.40 15.33
CA PRO A 489 -5.00 39.26 16.28
C PRO A 489 -5.30 39.01 17.76
N ASN A 490 -6.41 38.33 18.09
CA ASN A 490 -6.81 38.01 19.47
C ASN A 490 -6.42 36.58 19.91
N LEU A 491 -5.92 35.74 19.00
CA LEU A 491 -5.58 34.36 19.28
C LEU A 491 -4.37 34.26 20.21
N LYS A 492 -4.52 33.56 21.33
CA LYS A 492 -3.43 33.32 22.30
C LYS A 492 -2.77 31.96 22.04
N ILE A 493 -1.44 31.96 21.85
CA ILE A 493 -0.68 30.74 21.60
C ILE A 493 0.24 30.46 22.78
N ARG A 494 0.10 29.29 23.40
CA ARG A 494 0.98 28.81 24.47
C ARG A 494 1.92 27.75 23.91
N ILE A 495 3.20 28.07 23.81
CA ILE A 495 4.21 27.20 23.23
C ILE A 495 4.89 26.34 24.30
N PHE A 496 4.93 25.03 24.09
CA PHE A 496 5.75 24.13 24.89
C PHE A 496 7.21 24.16 24.41
N SER A 497 8.03 24.98 25.06
CA SER A 497 9.46 25.12 24.76
C SER A 497 10.18 25.85 25.91
N LYS A 498 11.46 25.51 26.11
CA LYS A 498 12.38 26.31 26.93
C LYS A 498 13.00 27.48 26.15
N ASN A 499 13.06 27.35 24.83
CA ASN A 499 13.64 28.36 23.94
C ASN A 499 12.55 29.31 23.45
N ARG A 500 12.85 30.61 23.49
CA ARG A 500 11.99 31.66 22.95
C ARG A 500 12.37 31.94 21.49
N ALA A 501 11.41 31.80 20.59
CA ALA A 501 11.57 32.03 19.15
C ALA A 501 10.77 33.24 18.64
N PHE A 502 9.84 33.77 19.45
CA PHE A 502 8.93 34.84 19.08
C PHE A 502 9.01 35.97 20.10
N ASN A 503 8.81 37.20 19.63
CA ASN A 503 8.57 38.36 20.46
C ASN A 503 7.20 38.95 20.10
N HIS A 504 6.13 38.37 20.64
CA HIS A 504 4.75 38.78 20.34
C HIS A 504 3.88 38.69 21.61
N PRO A 505 3.02 39.68 21.91
CA PRO A 505 2.26 39.74 23.18
C PRO A 505 1.30 38.56 23.37
N ASN A 506 0.76 38.01 22.29
CA ASN A 506 -0.16 36.86 22.35
C ASN A 506 0.53 35.50 22.34
N ILE A 507 1.86 35.45 22.32
CA ILE A 507 2.64 34.21 22.36
C ILE A 507 3.31 34.11 23.72
N SER A 508 2.98 33.05 24.46
CA SER A 508 3.58 32.75 25.75
C SER A 508 4.21 31.35 25.76
N TYR A 509 5.05 31.07 26.75
CA TYR A 509 5.84 29.83 26.81
C TYR A 509 5.55 29.02 28.08
N SER A 510 5.59 27.71 27.95
CA SER A 510 5.62 26.75 29.06
C SER A 510 6.73 25.73 28.90
N SER A 511 7.30 25.32 30.02
CA SER A 511 8.19 24.16 30.12
C SER A 511 7.51 22.95 30.76
N ASP A 512 6.25 23.06 31.18
CA ASP A 512 5.46 21.97 31.76
C ASP A 512 4.41 21.48 30.77
N LEU A 513 4.52 20.22 30.36
CA LEU A 513 3.57 19.61 29.43
C LEU A 513 2.18 19.48 30.05
N LYS A 514 2.04 19.48 31.39
CA LYS A 514 0.73 19.47 32.05
C LYS A 514 -0.16 20.63 31.61
N ASP A 515 0.42 21.74 31.16
CA ASP A 515 -0.35 22.87 30.62
C ASP A 515 -1.22 22.46 29.42
N ILE A 516 -0.89 21.39 28.69
CA ILE A 516 -1.72 20.89 27.57
C ILE A 516 -3.18 20.70 28.00
N THR A 517 -3.40 20.18 29.22
CA THR A 517 -4.73 19.87 29.78
C THR A 517 -5.61 21.10 29.99
N LYS A 518 -5.03 22.30 29.98
CA LYS A 518 -5.74 23.57 30.21
C LYS A 518 -6.35 24.16 28.93
N TYR A 519 -5.94 23.66 27.76
CA TYR A 519 -6.37 24.17 26.46
C TYR A 519 -7.32 23.17 25.78
N LYS A 520 -8.39 23.69 25.15
CA LYS A 520 -9.35 22.85 24.40
C LYS A 520 -8.67 22.16 23.20
N VAL A 521 -7.79 22.90 22.52
CA VAL A 521 -7.05 22.45 21.34
C VAL A 521 -5.55 22.49 21.62
N ALA A 522 -4.88 21.39 21.30
CA ALA A 522 -3.44 21.29 21.27
C ALA A 522 -2.95 20.95 19.85
N VAL A 523 -1.82 21.52 19.44
CA VAL A 523 -1.14 21.24 18.17
C VAL A 523 0.21 20.60 18.46
N VAL A 524 0.50 19.50 17.78
CA VAL A 524 1.72 18.70 17.94
C VAL A 524 2.50 18.70 16.62
N GLY A 525 3.63 19.42 16.64
CA GLY A 525 4.60 19.49 15.55
C GLY A 525 5.94 18.82 15.86
N LYS A 526 6.05 18.17 17.03
CA LYS A 526 7.25 17.49 17.47
C LYS A 526 6.89 16.25 18.29
N ILE A 527 7.47 15.11 17.92
CA ILE A 527 7.30 13.84 18.64
C ILE A 527 7.94 13.96 20.03
N LEU A 528 7.18 13.60 21.06
CA LEU A 528 7.64 13.49 22.44
C LEU A 528 7.50 12.05 22.94
N PRO A 529 8.39 11.56 23.82
CA PRO A 529 8.24 10.25 24.45
C PRO A 529 6.94 10.13 25.27
N GLU A 530 6.29 8.97 25.20
CA GLU A 530 4.99 8.70 25.85
C GLU A 530 4.96 9.03 27.36
N ARG A 531 6.09 8.83 28.07
CA ARG A 531 6.23 9.17 29.49
C ARG A 531 5.88 10.62 29.82
N PHE A 532 6.11 11.55 28.89
CA PHE A 532 5.75 12.96 29.09
C PHE A 532 4.23 13.14 29.06
N TYR A 533 3.55 12.50 28.11
CA TYR A 533 2.08 12.53 28.04
C TYR A 533 1.45 11.80 29.23
N ASN A 534 1.98 10.65 29.64
CA ASN A 534 1.54 9.97 30.86
C ASN A 534 1.58 10.90 32.07
N LYS A 535 2.69 11.61 32.29
CA LYS A 535 2.81 12.59 33.39
C LYS A 535 1.87 13.79 33.24
N ALA A 536 1.58 14.22 32.00
CA ALA A 536 0.69 15.33 31.72
C ALA A 536 -0.78 14.98 32.02
N PHE A 537 -1.20 13.75 31.71
CA PHE A 537 -2.58 13.27 31.83
C PHE A 537 -2.86 12.40 33.09
N SER A 538 -1.85 12.07 33.91
CA SER A 538 -2.01 11.22 35.11
C SER A 538 -2.68 11.90 36.32
N GLY A 539 -3.21 13.12 36.17
CA GLY A 539 -3.77 13.92 37.27
C GLY A 539 -5.29 13.79 37.40
N SER A 540 -5.81 14.06 38.60
CA SER A 540 -7.25 14.18 38.84
C SER A 540 -7.85 15.52 38.39
N ALA A 541 -6.99 16.48 38.00
CA ALA A 541 -7.40 17.80 37.55
C ALA A 541 -8.35 17.72 36.34
N PRO A 542 -9.31 18.66 36.21
CA PRO A 542 -10.16 18.74 35.03
C PRO A 542 -9.32 18.91 33.76
N CYS A 543 -9.53 18.03 32.78
CA CYS A 543 -8.88 18.12 31.48
C CYS A 543 -9.82 18.81 30.49
N ARG A 544 -9.44 20.00 30.02
CA ARG A 544 -10.18 20.75 28.99
C ARG A 544 -9.85 20.29 27.59
N THR A 545 -8.72 19.61 27.37
CA THR A 545 -8.32 19.13 26.04
C THR A 545 -9.38 18.21 25.46
N ARG A 546 -9.79 18.51 24.22
CA ARG A 546 -10.70 17.66 23.42
C ARG A 546 -10.07 17.28 22.08
N TYR A 547 -9.19 18.12 21.54
CA TYR A 547 -8.57 17.91 20.24
C TYR A 547 -7.05 18.06 20.34
N ILE A 548 -6.32 17.03 19.92
CA ILE A 548 -4.88 17.06 19.71
C ILE A 548 -4.64 16.90 18.22
N LEU A 549 -4.28 17.99 17.55
CA LEU A 549 -3.98 18.02 16.13
C LEU A 549 -2.48 17.76 15.91
N ASP A 550 -2.13 16.63 15.32
CA ASP A 550 -0.75 16.18 15.18
C ASP A 550 -0.34 16.08 13.71
N TYR A 551 0.67 16.85 13.30
CA TYR A 551 1.25 16.82 11.95
C TYR A 551 2.66 16.19 11.92
N THR A 552 3.02 15.45 12.96
CA THR A 552 4.32 14.76 12.98
C THR A 552 4.36 13.60 12.00
N VAL A 553 5.54 13.34 11.45
CA VAL A 553 5.78 12.23 10.52
C VAL A 553 6.89 11.33 11.08
N PRO A 554 6.60 10.07 11.42
CA PRO A 554 5.29 9.40 11.33
C PRO A 554 4.31 9.88 12.40
N PHE A 555 3.00 9.75 12.13
CA PHE A 555 1.95 9.92 13.12
C PHE A 555 2.00 8.77 14.14
N ILE A 556 2.20 9.09 15.42
CA ILE A 556 2.34 8.13 16.50
C ILE A 556 1.21 8.33 17.51
N PRO A 557 0.30 7.34 17.70
CA PRO A 557 -0.79 7.46 18.67
C PRO A 557 -0.30 7.78 20.10
N ILE A 558 -0.93 8.77 20.74
CA ILE A 558 -0.66 9.14 22.13
C ILE A 558 -1.57 8.30 23.03
N THR A 559 -1.00 7.26 23.64
CA THR A 559 -1.77 6.27 24.43
C THR A 559 -2.39 6.92 25.68
N ALA A 560 -1.69 7.86 26.32
CA ALA A 560 -2.16 8.59 27.47
C ALA A 560 -3.45 9.39 27.19
N ALA A 561 -3.58 9.95 25.99
CA ALA A 561 -4.77 10.68 25.56
C ALA A 561 -5.92 9.72 25.23
N GLN A 562 -5.63 8.60 24.55
CA GLN A 562 -6.63 7.59 24.20
C GLN A 562 -7.24 6.88 25.41
N LYS A 563 -6.45 6.65 26.46
CA LYS A 563 -6.88 5.99 27.70
C LYS A 563 -7.42 6.96 28.76
N HIS A 564 -7.51 8.25 28.44
CA HIS A 564 -7.97 9.25 29.39
C HIS A 564 -9.48 9.09 29.67
N ARG A 565 -9.92 9.45 30.89
CA ARG A 565 -11.33 9.33 31.30
C ARG A 565 -12.28 10.20 30.48
N ASP A 566 -11.84 11.40 30.13
CA ASP A 566 -12.56 12.33 29.28
C ASP A 566 -12.19 12.04 27.81
N PRO A 567 -13.14 12.10 26.86
CA PRO A 567 -12.87 11.81 25.46
C PRO A 567 -11.92 12.86 24.86
N ILE A 568 -10.78 12.41 24.35
CA ILE A 568 -9.79 13.23 23.65
C ILE A 568 -9.59 12.65 22.25
N GLN A 569 -9.87 13.45 21.22
CA GLN A 569 -9.57 13.09 19.84
C GLN A 569 -8.13 13.47 19.49
N HIS A 570 -7.31 12.46 19.20
CA HIS A 570 -5.98 12.64 18.62
C HIS A 570 -6.08 12.47 17.10
N ILE A 571 -5.86 13.56 16.37
CA ILE A 571 -6.19 13.69 14.96
C ILE A 571 -4.92 13.95 14.17
N HIS A 572 -4.67 13.11 13.16
CA HIS A 572 -3.61 13.32 12.17
C HIS A 572 -4.00 14.47 11.23
N ILE A 573 -3.24 15.57 11.30
CA ILE A 573 -3.35 16.77 10.47
C ILE A 573 -2.09 16.96 9.62
N GLY A 574 -2.05 17.97 8.74
CA GLY A 574 -0.92 18.12 7.81
C GLY A 574 -0.84 16.95 6.82
N LEU A 575 -2.01 16.50 6.36
CA LEU A 575 -2.21 15.44 5.38
C LEU A 575 -3.26 15.91 4.38
N LEU A 576 -2.89 15.96 3.11
CA LEU A 576 -3.81 16.34 2.04
C LEU A 576 -4.59 15.12 1.60
N ARG A 577 -5.86 15.34 1.28
CA ARG A 577 -6.79 14.39 0.68
C ARG A 577 -7.09 14.82 -0.74
N THR A 578 -7.32 13.82 -1.60
CA THR A 578 -7.82 14.03 -2.96
C THR A 578 -8.95 13.05 -3.28
N ASN A 579 -9.72 13.35 -4.32
CA ASN A 579 -10.78 12.46 -4.78
C ASN A 579 -10.18 11.23 -5.49
N PRO A 580 -10.79 10.03 -5.39
CA PRO A 580 -10.28 8.82 -6.06
C PRO A 580 -10.12 8.94 -7.58
N ASN A 581 -10.85 9.87 -8.20
CA ASN A 581 -10.83 10.14 -9.65
C ASN A 581 -10.00 11.37 -10.02
N ASN A 582 -9.25 11.95 -9.08
CA ASN A 582 -8.39 13.08 -9.37
C ASN A 582 -7.29 12.64 -10.36
N THR A 583 -7.19 13.34 -11.49
CA THR A 583 -6.23 13.01 -12.56
C THR A 583 -4.82 13.51 -12.29
N PHE A 584 -4.63 14.38 -11.29
CA PHE A 584 -3.35 15.00 -10.98
C PHE A 584 -2.31 13.99 -10.48
N LEU A 585 -2.69 12.97 -9.72
CA LEU A 585 -1.78 11.88 -9.32
C LEU A 585 -2.36 10.52 -9.72
N LYS A 586 -1.61 9.75 -10.50
CA LYS A 586 -1.96 8.39 -10.89
C LYS A 586 -0.87 7.42 -10.47
N GLY A 587 -1.27 6.31 -9.86
CA GLY A 587 -0.37 5.28 -9.37
C GLY A 587 -0.21 5.27 -7.84
N PRO A 588 0.79 4.53 -7.33
CA PRO A 588 1.04 4.32 -5.91
C PRO A 588 1.81 5.49 -5.26
N PHE A 589 1.35 6.73 -5.42
CA PHE A 589 1.98 7.91 -4.80
C PHE A 589 1.78 8.00 -3.29
N ASP A 590 0.89 7.17 -2.75
CA ASP A 590 0.36 7.18 -1.39
C ASP A 590 0.63 5.90 -0.60
N VAL A 591 1.52 5.03 -1.10
CA VAL A 591 1.90 3.77 -0.44
C VAL A 591 3.09 3.98 0.50
N CYS A 592 3.16 3.16 1.55
CA CYS A 592 4.28 3.12 2.53
C CYS A 592 4.44 4.40 3.35
N MET A 593 3.45 5.27 3.38
CA MET A 593 3.56 6.59 4.02
C MET A 593 2.71 6.70 5.30
N SER A 594 2.23 5.57 5.83
CA SER A 594 1.39 5.50 7.05
C SER A 594 0.14 6.39 6.97
N HIS A 595 -0.55 6.33 5.84
CA HIS A 595 -1.83 7.01 5.62
C HIS A 595 -2.70 6.24 4.64
N ASP A 596 -3.98 6.64 4.56
CA ASP A 596 -4.98 6.01 3.70
C ASP A 596 -4.78 6.31 2.21
N GLN A 597 -5.49 5.58 1.37
CA GLN A 597 -5.56 5.81 -0.06
C GLN A 597 -6.05 7.24 -0.36
N ASN A 598 -5.53 7.83 -1.42
CA ASN A 598 -5.82 9.20 -1.88
C ASN A 598 -5.41 10.28 -0.88
N HIS A 599 -4.46 9.96 -0.01
CA HIS A 599 -3.80 10.95 0.83
C HIS A 599 -2.35 11.14 0.42
N ILE A 600 -1.79 12.32 0.73
CA ILE A 600 -0.39 12.61 0.50
C ILE A 600 0.09 13.65 1.50
N TYR A 601 1.32 13.50 2.00
CA TYR A 601 1.91 14.53 2.84
C TYR A 601 2.13 15.83 2.05
N PRO A 602 1.79 17.00 2.62
CA PRO A 602 1.98 18.31 1.98
C PRO A 602 3.42 18.56 1.55
N CYS A 603 4.42 18.06 2.27
CA CYS A 603 5.82 18.25 1.88
C CYS A 603 6.17 17.53 0.57
N HIS A 604 5.64 16.33 0.37
CA HIS A 604 5.80 15.60 -0.88
C HIS A 604 5.01 16.32 -1.99
N PHE A 605 3.75 16.66 -1.73
CA PHE A 605 2.89 17.31 -2.71
C PHE A 605 3.40 18.69 -3.15
N GLY A 606 3.91 19.51 -2.22
CA GLY A 606 4.49 20.82 -2.53
C GLY A 606 5.65 20.71 -3.52
N CYS A 607 6.51 19.70 -3.37
CA CYS A 607 7.58 19.44 -4.33
C CYS A 607 7.03 19.03 -5.70
N LEU A 608 5.97 18.22 -5.75
CA LEU A 608 5.30 17.85 -7.02
C LEU A 608 4.69 19.08 -7.71
N MET A 609 4.07 19.98 -6.95
CA MET A 609 3.54 21.23 -7.50
C MET A 609 4.65 22.14 -8.04
N ASN A 610 5.79 22.20 -7.36
CA ASN A 610 6.96 22.94 -7.85
C ASN A 610 7.49 22.33 -9.16
N ALA A 611 7.48 21.00 -9.31
CA ALA A 611 7.86 20.31 -10.53
C ALA A 611 6.92 20.66 -11.70
N VAL A 612 5.60 20.57 -11.48
CA VAL A 612 4.58 20.96 -12.48
C VAL A 612 4.71 22.44 -12.86
N ALA A 613 4.96 23.30 -11.87
CA ALA A 613 5.16 24.74 -12.10
C ALA A 613 6.54 25.08 -12.70
N LYS A 614 7.41 24.08 -12.90
CA LYS A 614 8.80 24.25 -13.38
C LYS A 614 9.53 25.34 -12.57
N ARG A 615 9.40 25.30 -11.23
CA ARG A 615 9.98 26.31 -10.35
C ARG A 615 11.50 26.32 -10.53
N GLU A 616 12.05 27.46 -10.92
CA GLU A 616 13.49 27.60 -11.16
C GLU A 616 14.27 28.16 -9.96
N THR A 617 13.68 28.13 -8.77
CA THR A 617 14.33 28.48 -7.50
C THR A 617 14.33 27.29 -6.53
N ASN A 618 15.31 27.24 -5.64
CA ASN A 618 15.31 26.29 -4.53
C ASN A 618 14.27 26.71 -3.48
N GLU A 619 13.81 25.74 -2.70
CA GLU A 619 12.90 25.89 -1.56
C GLU A 619 13.55 25.13 -0.41
N THR A 620 14.51 25.78 0.23
CA THR A 620 15.35 25.22 1.30
C THR A 620 15.60 26.29 2.35
N GLY A 621 15.94 25.90 3.57
CA GLY A 621 16.15 26.86 4.66
C GLY A 621 14.83 27.18 5.36
N GLU A 622 14.55 28.45 5.61
CA GLU A 622 13.33 28.91 6.28
C GLU A 622 12.14 29.02 5.30
N VAL A 623 10.92 29.03 5.83
CA VAL A 623 9.68 29.03 5.02
C VAL A 623 9.33 30.44 4.56
N ASP A 624 8.98 30.58 3.28
CA ASP A 624 8.44 31.82 2.71
C ASP A 624 6.93 31.91 2.95
N GLN A 625 6.51 32.86 3.78
CA GLN A 625 5.11 33.05 4.18
C GLN A 625 4.22 33.59 3.07
N ASP A 626 4.79 34.34 2.12
CA ASP A 626 4.04 34.88 0.97
C ASP A 626 3.75 33.78 -0.05
N ASP A 627 4.60 32.75 -0.09
CA ASP A 627 4.41 31.60 -0.96
C ASP A 627 3.43 30.57 -0.38
N MET A 628 3.18 30.58 0.94
CA MET A 628 2.17 29.71 1.59
C MET A 628 0.78 29.86 0.96
N ASP A 629 0.30 31.09 0.76
CA ASP A 629 -1.05 31.33 0.21
C ASP A 629 -1.14 30.94 -1.27
N LYS A 630 -0.05 31.15 -2.02
CA LYS A 630 0.06 30.77 -3.44
C LYS A 630 0.04 29.24 -3.58
N MET A 631 0.82 28.56 -2.75
CA MET A 631 0.86 27.09 -2.68
C MET A 631 -0.52 26.54 -2.30
N TRP A 632 -1.16 27.08 -1.26
CA TRP A 632 -2.48 26.63 -0.83
C TRP A 632 -3.54 26.76 -1.92
N LYS A 633 -3.66 27.95 -2.54
CA LYS A 633 -4.60 28.21 -3.64
C LYS A 633 -4.38 27.25 -4.81
N ARG A 634 -3.12 26.96 -5.14
CA ARG A 634 -2.77 26.01 -6.22
C ARG A 634 -3.16 24.58 -5.85
N ALA A 635 -2.90 24.15 -4.63
CA ALA A 635 -3.29 22.81 -4.17
C ALA A 635 -4.81 22.59 -4.27
N VAL A 636 -5.61 23.57 -3.81
CA VAL A 636 -7.06 23.55 -3.93
C VAL A 636 -7.51 23.52 -5.40
N SER A 637 -6.86 24.29 -6.28
CA SER A 637 -7.16 24.28 -7.72
C SER A 637 -6.91 22.93 -8.40
N TYR A 638 -5.98 22.13 -7.86
CA TYR A 638 -5.73 20.75 -8.29
C TYR A 638 -6.63 19.73 -7.60
N GLY A 639 -7.61 20.16 -6.80
CA GLY A 639 -8.56 19.27 -6.11
C GLY A 639 -7.98 18.57 -4.89
N PHE A 640 -7.01 19.19 -4.21
CA PHE A 640 -6.47 18.74 -2.93
C PHE A 640 -6.97 19.64 -1.81
N GLU A 641 -7.37 19.03 -0.71
CA GLU A 641 -7.85 19.73 0.48
C GLU A 641 -7.26 19.09 1.74
N ASN A 642 -7.31 19.80 2.86
CA ASN A 642 -6.98 19.18 4.14
C ASN A 642 -8.01 18.12 4.50
N LYS A 643 -7.59 17.14 5.30
CA LYS A 643 -8.52 16.20 5.92
C LYS A 643 -9.59 16.95 6.73
N LEU A 644 -10.86 16.68 6.44
CA LEU A 644 -12.00 17.24 7.17
C LEU A 644 -12.02 16.74 8.62
N ILE A 645 -12.27 17.64 9.56
CA ILE A 645 -12.31 17.36 10.99
C ILE A 645 -13.69 17.74 11.54
N SER A 646 -14.28 16.85 12.35
CA SER A 646 -15.54 17.13 13.06
C SER A 646 -15.25 17.60 14.49
N TYR A 647 -15.59 18.86 14.79
CA TYR A 647 -15.39 19.47 16.11
C TYR A 647 -16.67 19.39 16.98
N SER A 648 -17.18 18.18 17.21
CA SER A 648 -18.46 17.93 17.90
C SER A 648 -18.36 17.62 19.40
N LEU A 649 -17.15 17.48 19.95
CA LEU A 649 -16.84 17.29 21.38
C LEU A 649 -16.63 18.59 22.17
#